data_AF-A0A423KKQ1-F1
#
_entry.id   AF-A0A423KKQ1-F1
#
_cell.length_a   1.000
_cell.length_b   1.000
_cell.length_c   1.000
_cell.angle_alpha   90.00
_cell.angle_beta   90.00
_cell.angle_gamma   90.00
#
_symmetry.space_group_name_H-M   'P 1'
#
loop_
_entity.id
_entity.type
_entity.pdbx_description
1 polymer ?
#
loop_
_entity_poly.entity_id
_entity_poly.type
_entity_poly.pdbx_seq_one_letter_code
_entity_poly.pdbx_strand_id
1 'polypeptide(L)'
;MTLEQDVRNLLDKLLATPWGPVFAKQGVSAQTEFSTVLTVDRTEMGFHDFSMDKASLIQPGDPAASLLYHCLASPVVRPPDLAQSNYPTQEELDLVENYIYSLVDVSDELRNTWVAAVFAYEYREAAGTPHRMHADLVFSRTGIARVGSAPAIYDPVLRSYRLDAEVAHEVRVMPARYAAFLCERIEGSELDGCYLGPSQFGDSSRQFLVPIVKIFPGLRLDSFTYETVELSSYHFTDRLRRLFSVGKLPNIDKADLNRPPYTRSTRNNGLQVNAQAIGATLVVHPQPQPLVREVIVEIKRGKDQPGATTVPAKGPGIEAYNENRRYSTLRVGQKLFSAGLDYISAEIIGLVDAKVRPFLSPRNCSEFINMRHRLTHVTGTVDDVNITISGSQAFESLLDAGGYDIALYLDDICDGYVNATYSINGHVHNVSPAFSVITAPDFFPYVGNLELKKFSNNFSEGGPSALCEGRLGANARMTDPDTGAAVFTSDDTIVSVVSRGRHRLGKRHYDRWVDVPTALSDGASNVFAPGWDVTYGRDSVFSAPYYHTAGLGSPFVEDAKLCAAANGMWAAASPDASRTFNRAKTPTAIPLTDEELGLHPESPGAINGQTVLGWDGEYGPFLVEAEGAVLVNYSDIMRADYVSNALSNRLVFDKLRAVGGTEMQSRLHAFAIIIEKLDGPGAKVSQSSHWLVVFRSVKSWADLKFEAFLPLSILDQYKSSEIRVNNMSGSGYLFVFADGAASPQHTNDPKRLMVAVSEIKVLIWDRDTGKTVKVEGVHEYHQ
;
A
#
# COMPACT_ATOMS: atom_id res chain seq x y z
N MET A 1 -35.22 -24.03 -1.44
CA MET A 1 -35.83 -22.68 -1.43
C MET A 1 -35.31 -21.97 -2.68
N THR A 2 -36.08 -21.07 -3.31
CA THR A 2 -35.62 -20.34 -4.51
C THR A 2 -34.83 -19.10 -4.07
N LEU A 3 -33.87 -18.63 -4.89
CA LEU A 3 -33.12 -17.38 -4.61
C LEU A 3 -34.05 -16.20 -4.33
N GLU A 4 -35.15 -16.10 -5.08
CA GLU A 4 -36.18 -15.07 -4.87
C GLU A 4 -36.77 -15.10 -3.45
N GLN A 5 -37.11 -16.30 -2.95
CA GLN A 5 -37.68 -16.45 -1.61
C GLN A 5 -36.65 -16.10 -0.54
N ASP A 6 -35.38 -16.47 -0.74
CA ASP A 6 -34.30 -16.15 0.21
C ASP A 6 -34.05 -14.63 0.27
N VAL A 7 -34.08 -13.94 -0.88
CA VAL A 7 -34.00 -12.46 -0.91
C VAL A 7 -35.25 -11.80 -0.32
N ARG A 8 -36.45 -12.38 -0.51
CA ARG A 8 -37.69 -11.90 0.12
C ARG A 8 -37.59 -11.98 1.64
N ASN A 9 -37.12 -13.12 2.15
CA ASN A 9 -36.90 -13.34 3.59
C ASN A 9 -35.87 -12.34 4.16
N LEU A 10 -34.81 -12.05 3.41
CA LEU A 10 -33.81 -11.04 3.80
C LEU A 10 -34.44 -9.64 3.85
N LEU A 11 -35.23 -9.23 2.85
CA LEU A 11 -35.93 -7.96 2.86
C LEU A 11 -36.87 -7.84 4.06
N ASP A 12 -37.68 -8.86 4.33
CA ASP A 12 -38.60 -8.88 5.47
C ASP A 12 -37.86 -8.76 6.81
N LYS A 13 -36.73 -9.48 6.96
CA LYS A 13 -35.83 -9.36 8.11
C LYS A 13 -35.34 -7.92 8.25
N LEU A 14 -34.84 -7.30 7.18
CA LEU A 14 -34.31 -5.93 7.21
C LEU A 14 -35.40 -4.91 7.58
N LEU A 15 -36.60 -5.02 7.01
CA LEU A 15 -37.73 -4.14 7.30
C LEU A 15 -38.14 -4.16 8.79
N ALA A 16 -37.85 -5.24 9.51
CA ALA A 16 -38.10 -5.38 10.95
C ALA A 16 -37.00 -4.77 11.85
N THR A 17 -35.95 -4.18 11.26
CA THR A 17 -34.83 -3.55 11.98
C THR A 17 -34.78 -2.03 11.69
N PRO A 18 -33.79 -1.26 12.19
CA PRO A 18 -33.63 0.15 11.82
C PRO A 18 -33.41 0.41 10.32
N TRP A 19 -33.22 -0.62 9.49
CA TRP A 19 -33.30 -0.51 8.03
C TRP A 19 -34.72 -0.17 7.51
N GLY A 20 -35.78 -0.59 8.22
CA GLY A 20 -37.17 -0.36 7.82
C GLY A 20 -37.50 1.10 7.52
N PRO A 21 -37.18 2.06 8.41
CA PRO A 21 -37.32 3.48 8.14
C PRO A 21 -36.53 3.98 6.92
N VAL A 22 -35.33 3.46 6.67
CA VAL A 22 -34.53 3.83 5.48
C VAL A 22 -35.23 3.37 4.20
N PHE A 23 -35.73 2.14 4.17
CA PHE A 23 -36.52 1.61 3.05
C PHE A 23 -37.84 2.35 2.86
N ALA A 24 -38.57 2.66 3.94
CA ALA A 24 -39.84 3.36 3.88
C ALA A 24 -39.72 4.76 3.27
N LYS A 25 -38.62 5.50 3.57
CA LYS A 25 -38.33 6.79 2.93
C LYS A 25 -38.14 6.69 1.42
N GLN A 26 -37.62 5.55 0.95
CA GLN A 26 -37.46 5.24 -0.47
C GLN A 26 -38.71 4.59 -1.10
N GLY A 27 -39.83 4.52 -0.36
CA GLY A 27 -41.09 3.96 -0.83
C GLY A 27 -41.16 2.43 -0.83
N VAL A 28 -40.33 1.75 -0.04
CA VAL A 28 -40.25 0.28 0.02
C VAL A 28 -40.95 -0.28 1.27
N SER A 29 -41.74 -1.32 1.07
CA SER A 29 -42.45 -2.10 2.10
C SER A 29 -42.36 -3.61 1.81
N ALA A 30 -42.84 -4.45 2.73
CA ALA A 30 -42.86 -5.92 2.56
C ALA A 30 -43.74 -6.38 1.37
N GLN A 31 -44.66 -5.52 0.90
CA GLN A 31 -45.53 -5.79 -0.25
C GLN A 31 -44.95 -5.23 -1.56
N THR A 32 -43.79 -4.58 -1.52
CA THR A 32 -43.15 -4.02 -2.71
C THR A 32 -42.58 -5.15 -3.55
N GLU A 33 -43.06 -5.30 -4.78
CA GLU A 33 -42.53 -6.30 -5.71
C GLU A 33 -41.13 -5.89 -6.19
N PHE A 34 -40.27 -6.87 -6.44
CA PHE A 34 -38.87 -6.61 -6.81
C PHE A 34 -38.70 -5.79 -8.10
N SER A 35 -39.63 -5.92 -9.05
CA SER A 35 -39.67 -5.14 -10.29
C SER A 35 -40.25 -3.73 -10.14
N THR A 36 -40.66 -3.33 -8.94
CA THR A 36 -41.24 -2.00 -8.71
C THR A 36 -40.20 -0.93 -8.97
N VAL A 37 -40.52 -0.01 -9.89
CA VAL A 37 -39.73 1.18 -10.19
C VAL A 37 -39.96 2.24 -9.11
N LEU A 38 -38.88 2.74 -8.51
CA LEU A 38 -38.91 3.62 -7.35
C LEU A 38 -38.29 4.99 -7.67
N THR A 39 -38.90 6.06 -7.19
CA THR A 39 -38.26 7.39 -7.22
C THR A 39 -37.41 7.54 -5.98
N VAL A 40 -36.10 7.43 -6.15
CA VAL A 40 -35.14 7.49 -5.03
C VAL A 40 -34.98 8.93 -4.55
N ASP A 41 -35.16 9.14 -3.25
CA ASP A 41 -34.86 10.40 -2.58
C ASP A 41 -33.35 10.53 -2.38
N ARG A 42 -32.72 11.31 -3.27
CA ARG A 42 -31.27 11.59 -3.27
C ARG A 42 -30.86 12.65 -2.25
N THR A 43 -31.79 13.27 -1.53
CA THR A 43 -31.45 14.20 -0.45
C THR A 43 -31.02 13.46 0.82
N GLU A 44 -31.35 12.18 0.92
CA GLU A 44 -30.91 11.29 2.00
C GLU A 44 -29.43 10.89 1.81
N MET A 45 -28.66 10.98 2.90
CA MET A 45 -27.25 10.59 2.92
C MET A 45 -27.07 9.14 2.46
N GLY A 46 -26.12 8.92 1.56
CA GLY A 46 -25.85 7.63 0.96
C GLY A 46 -26.60 7.32 -0.34
N PHE A 47 -27.67 8.06 -0.68
CA PHE A 47 -28.43 7.87 -1.93
C PHE A 47 -28.10 8.89 -3.02
N HIS A 48 -27.37 9.94 -2.66
CA HIS A 48 -26.94 11.02 -3.56
C HIS A 48 -26.32 10.53 -4.87
N ASP A 49 -25.47 9.49 -4.80
CA ASP A 49 -24.70 8.93 -5.90
C ASP A 49 -25.26 7.58 -6.39
N PHE A 50 -26.53 7.26 -6.13
CA PHE A 50 -27.18 6.07 -6.68
C PHE A 50 -27.31 6.15 -8.22
N SER A 51 -27.32 5.02 -8.94
CA SER A 51 -27.08 5.01 -10.41
C SER A 51 -28.13 5.68 -11.29
N MET A 52 -29.42 5.59 -10.95
CA MET A 52 -30.50 6.04 -11.85
C MET A 52 -31.65 6.73 -11.13
N ASP A 53 -32.20 7.76 -11.77
CA ASP A 53 -33.48 8.37 -11.38
C ASP A 53 -34.58 7.45 -11.92
N LYS A 54 -35.26 6.70 -11.05
CA LYS A 54 -36.25 5.63 -11.36
C LYS A 54 -35.66 4.22 -11.56
N ALA A 55 -34.84 3.76 -10.63
CA ALA A 55 -34.39 2.37 -10.62
C ALA A 55 -35.39 1.45 -9.89
N SER A 56 -35.31 0.14 -10.14
CA SER A 56 -36.18 -0.85 -9.49
C SER A 56 -35.65 -1.25 -8.11
N LEU A 57 -36.50 -1.84 -7.26
CA LEU A 57 -36.03 -2.46 -6.01
C LEU A 57 -34.92 -3.49 -6.29
N ILE A 58 -35.10 -4.29 -7.34
CA ILE A 58 -34.10 -5.15 -7.99
C ILE A 58 -34.14 -4.90 -9.50
N GLN A 59 -33.00 -4.50 -10.06
CA GLN A 59 -32.82 -4.36 -11.50
C GLN A 59 -32.08 -5.59 -12.05
N PRO A 60 -32.68 -6.34 -13.00
CA PRO A 60 -32.04 -7.52 -13.59
C PRO A 60 -30.62 -7.25 -14.10
N GLY A 61 -29.66 -8.03 -13.62
CA GLY A 61 -28.25 -7.97 -14.03
C GLY A 61 -27.47 -6.73 -13.61
N ASP A 62 -28.06 -5.83 -12.81
CA ASP A 62 -27.45 -4.54 -12.52
C ASP A 62 -27.49 -4.20 -11.02
N PRO A 63 -26.43 -4.55 -10.28
CA PRO A 63 -26.35 -4.27 -8.85
C PRO A 63 -26.40 -2.77 -8.51
N ALA A 64 -25.78 -1.91 -9.31
CA ALA A 64 -25.78 -0.46 -9.06
C ALA A 64 -27.15 0.19 -9.28
N ALA A 65 -28.01 -0.43 -10.09
CA ALA A 65 -29.38 -0.01 -10.31
C ALA A 65 -30.41 -0.72 -9.41
N SER A 66 -29.96 -1.64 -8.57
CA SER A 66 -30.81 -2.34 -7.63
C SER A 66 -30.79 -1.62 -6.28
N LEU A 67 -31.89 -0.95 -5.93
CA LEU A 67 -31.96 -0.18 -4.68
C LEU A 67 -31.63 -1.05 -3.45
N LEU A 68 -32.14 -2.27 -3.40
CA LEU A 68 -31.88 -3.19 -2.29
C LEU A 68 -30.37 -3.46 -2.13
N TYR A 69 -29.68 -3.75 -3.24
CA TYR A 69 -28.25 -4.01 -3.18
C TYR A 69 -27.45 -2.76 -2.78
N HIS A 70 -27.76 -1.60 -3.36
CA HIS A 70 -27.10 -0.35 -3.02
C HIS A 70 -27.23 -0.01 -1.53
N CYS A 71 -28.43 -0.16 -0.94
CA CYS A 71 -28.64 0.03 0.50
C CYS A 71 -27.70 -0.84 1.35
N LEU A 72 -27.51 -2.09 0.94
CA LEU A 72 -26.73 -3.07 1.71
C LEU A 72 -25.22 -2.91 1.50
N ALA A 73 -24.80 -2.66 0.26
CA ALA A 73 -23.41 -2.65 -0.17
C ALA A 73 -22.72 -1.28 0.01
N SER A 74 -23.46 -0.16 -0.04
CA SER A 74 -22.85 1.17 0.09
C SER A 74 -22.37 1.44 1.52
N PRO A 75 -21.10 1.83 1.73
CA PRO A 75 -20.58 2.19 3.06
C PRO A 75 -21.14 3.51 3.59
N VAL A 76 -21.80 4.30 2.73
CA VAL A 76 -22.39 5.61 3.06
C VAL A 76 -23.82 5.45 3.56
N VAL A 77 -24.54 4.39 3.15
CA VAL A 77 -25.88 4.10 3.66
C VAL A 77 -25.77 3.49 5.06
N ARG A 78 -26.13 4.31 6.06
CA ARG A 78 -26.01 3.98 7.49
C ARG A 78 -27.32 4.31 8.21
N PRO A 79 -28.15 3.31 8.51
CA PRO A 79 -29.32 3.54 9.36
C PRO A 79 -28.87 4.05 10.74
N PRO A 80 -29.58 5.04 11.31
CA PRO A 80 -29.23 5.58 12.63
C PRO A 80 -29.34 4.49 13.70
N ASP A 81 -28.42 4.53 14.67
CA ASP A 81 -28.38 3.65 15.85
C ASP A 81 -28.41 2.13 15.55
N LEU A 82 -27.97 1.74 14.34
CA LEU A 82 -27.92 0.32 13.95
C LEU A 82 -26.71 -0.39 14.58
N ALA A 83 -26.98 -1.45 15.36
CA ALA A 83 -25.95 -2.34 15.86
C ALA A 83 -25.21 -3.05 14.71
N GLN A 84 -23.88 -3.24 14.85
CA GLN A 84 -23.05 -3.86 13.81
C GLN A 84 -23.57 -5.24 13.35
N SER A 85 -24.15 -6.03 14.26
CA SER A 85 -24.72 -7.35 13.97
C SER A 85 -25.95 -7.33 13.05
N ASN A 86 -26.54 -6.16 12.83
CA ASN A 86 -27.74 -5.97 12.00
C ASN A 86 -27.41 -5.37 10.62
N TYR A 87 -26.13 -5.14 10.33
CA TYR A 87 -25.66 -4.88 8.96
C TYR A 87 -25.57 -6.20 8.18
N PRO A 88 -25.67 -6.15 6.83
CA PRO A 88 -25.64 -7.35 6.01
C PRO A 88 -24.32 -8.11 6.13
N THR A 89 -24.39 -9.44 6.21
CA THR A 89 -23.20 -10.29 6.11
C THR A 89 -22.69 -10.37 4.67
N GLN A 90 -21.47 -10.88 4.48
CA GLN A 90 -20.92 -11.09 3.13
C GLN A 90 -21.74 -12.14 2.35
N GLU A 91 -22.28 -13.15 3.02
CA GLU A 91 -23.20 -14.14 2.43
C GLU A 91 -24.53 -13.51 2.00
N GLU A 92 -25.08 -12.59 2.79
CA GLU A 92 -26.31 -11.87 2.44
C GLU A 92 -26.10 -10.94 1.23
N LEU A 93 -24.94 -10.28 1.14
CA LEU A 93 -24.55 -9.51 -0.05
C LEU A 93 -24.42 -10.43 -1.28
N ASP A 94 -23.72 -11.56 -1.15
CA ASP A 94 -23.55 -12.56 -2.20
C ASP A 94 -24.89 -13.11 -2.71
N LEU A 95 -25.83 -13.37 -1.80
CA LEU A 95 -27.19 -13.83 -2.12
C LEU A 95 -27.93 -12.84 -3.01
N VAL A 96 -27.93 -11.54 -2.64
CA VAL A 96 -28.61 -10.50 -3.43
C VAL A 96 -27.93 -10.32 -4.79
N GLU A 97 -26.60 -10.36 -4.85
CA GLU A 97 -25.86 -10.35 -6.13
C GLU A 97 -26.29 -11.52 -7.03
N ASN A 98 -26.32 -12.74 -6.50
CA ASN A 98 -26.67 -13.93 -7.26
C ASN A 98 -28.12 -13.84 -7.77
N TYR A 99 -29.05 -13.34 -6.95
CA TYR A 99 -30.42 -13.12 -7.40
C TYR A 99 -30.50 -12.08 -8.52
N ILE A 100 -29.82 -10.93 -8.39
CA ILE A 100 -29.78 -9.89 -9.43
C ILE A 100 -29.29 -10.46 -10.76
N TYR A 101 -28.19 -11.22 -10.74
CA TYR A 101 -27.63 -11.84 -11.93
C TYR A 101 -28.46 -13.03 -12.46
N SER A 102 -29.24 -13.69 -11.61
CA SER A 102 -30.16 -14.77 -12.03
C SER A 102 -31.30 -14.29 -12.94
N LEU A 103 -31.61 -12.99 -12.91
CA LEU A 103 -32.68 -12.37 -13.69
C LEU A 103 -32.21 -11.89 -15.07
N VAL A 104 -30.94 -12.06 -15.41
CA VAL A 104 -30.39 -11.65 -16.71
C VAL A 104 -31.01 -12.48 -17.82
N ASP A 105 -31.57 -11.79 -18.82
CA ASP A 105 -32.12 -12.40 -20.03
C ASP A 105 -31.18 -12.10 -21.21
N VAL A 106 -30.48 -13.13 -21.69
CA VAL A 106 -29.46 -13.03 -22.74
C VAL A 106 -29.60 -14.24 -23.67
N SER A 107 -29.57 -13.98 -24.98
CA SER A 107 -29.62 -15.04 -26.00
C SER A 107 -28.33 -15.87 -26.05
N ASP A 108 -28.45 -17.14 -26.43
CA ASP A 108 -27.31 -18.04 -26.63
C ASP A 108 -26.24 -17.49 -27.59
N GLU A 109 -26.65 -16.77 -28.65
CA GLU A 109 -25.72 -16.15 -29.61
C GLU A 109 -24.82 -15.11 -28.95
N LEU A 110 -25.38 -14.23 -28.12
CA LEU A 110 -24.62 -13.20 -27.41
C LEU A 110 -23.74 -13.84 -26.34
N ARG A 111 -24.28 -14.79 -25.56
CA ARG A 111 -23.55 -15.52 -24.52
C ARG A 111 -22.30 -16.21 -25.08
N ASN A 112 -22.39 -16.79 -26.27
CA ASN A 112 -21.26 -17.50 -26.90
C ASN A 112 -20.09 -16.58 -27.30
N THR A 113 -20.28 -15.25 -27.29
CA THR A 113 -19.19 -14.29 -27.51
C THR A 113 -18.39 -13.98 -26.24
N TRP A 114 -18.94 -14.34 -25.07
CA TRP A 114 -18.36 -14.01 -23.77
C TRP A 114 -17.30 -15.02 -23.35
N VAL A 115 -16.38 -14.55 -22.50
CA VAL A 115 -15.35 -15.37 -21.87
C VAL A 115 -15.54 -15.41 -20.36
N ALA A 116 -15.15 -16.51 -19.73
CA ALA A 116 -15.20 -16.63 -18.27
C ALA A 116 -13.86 -16.20 -17.65
N ALA A 117 -13.91 -15.33 -16.63
CA ALA A 117 -12.75 -14.84 -15.91
C ALA A 117 -13.07 -14.62 -14.41
N VAL A 118 -12.10 -14.88 -13.54
CA VAL A 118 -12.14 -14.54 -12.11
C VAL A 118 -11.77 -13.07 -11.88
N PHE A 119 -12.48 -12.35 -11.03
CA PHE A 119 -12.15 -10.97 -10.66
C PHE A 119 -12.12 -10.83 -9.15
N ALA A 120 -11.17 -10.03 -8.66
CA ALA A 120 -11.33 -9.32 -7.40
C ALA A 120 -12.27 -8.13 -7.62
N TYR A 121 -13.18 -7.86 -6.70
CA TYR A 121 -14.20 -6.82 -6.92
C TYR A 121 -14.73 -6.21 -5.62
N GLU A 122 -15.21 -4.97 -5.73
CA GLU A 122 -15.72 -4.16 -4.63
C GLU A 122 -16.89 -3.31 -5.10
N TYR A 123 -17.85 -3.01 -4.22
CA TYR A 123 -18.85 -1.97 -4.46
C TYR A 123 -18.36 -0.65 -3.88
N ARG A 124 -18.23 0.39 -4.72
CA ARG A 124 -17.66 1.67 -4.32
C ARG A 124 -18.62 2.82 -4.58
N GLU A 125 -18.49 3.88 -3.80
CA GLU A 125 -19.08 5.19 -4.10
C GLU A 125 -18.57 5.74 -5.44
N ALA A 126 -19.29 6.71 -6.00
CA ALA A 126 -18.98 7.30 -7.30
C ALA A 126 -17.53 7.76 -7.42
N ALA A 127 -16.96 8.44 -6.42
CA ALA A 127 -15.59 8.95 -6.51
C ALA A 127 -14.54 7.84 -6.72
N GLY A 128 -14.85 6.61 -6.30
CA GLY A 128 -13.99 5.42 -6.42
C GLY A 128 -14.24 4.56 -7.67
N THR A 129 -15.21 4.90 -8.53
CA THR A 129 -15.49 4.16 -9.78
C THR A 129 -14.75 4.76 -10.98
N PRO A 130 -14.40 3.95 -12.01
CA PRO A 130 -13.79 4.44 -13.25
C PRO A 130 -14.53 5.62 -13.89
N HIS A 131 -15.85 5.50 -13.99
CA HIS A 131 -16.70 6.50 -14.65
C HIS A 131 -16.99 7.72 -13.77
N ARG A 132 -16.83 7.60 -12.44
CA ARG A 132 -17.06 8.67 -11.45
C ARG A 132 -18.47 9.25 -11.35
N MET A 133 -19.48 8.53 -11.84
CA MET A 133 -20.85 9.07 -11.98
C MET A 133 -21.83 8.62 -10.90
N HIS A 134 -21.64 7.43 -10.35
CA HIS A 134 -22.50 6.84 -9.33
C HIS A 134 -21.76 5.68 -8.66
N ALA A 135 -22.27 5.22 -7.53
CA ALA A 135 -21.79 4.01 -6.89
C ALA A 135 -22.00 2.79 -7.81
N ASP A 136 -21.00 1.94 -7.95
CA ASP A 136 -21.06 0.74 -8.80
C ASP A 136 -20.05 -0.31 -8.32
N LEU A 137 -20.18 -1.53 -8.82
CA LEU A 137 -19.16 -2.55 -8.74
C LEU A 137 -17.98 -2.20 -9.63
N VAL A 138 -16.79 -2.35 -9.06
CA VAL A 138 -15.51 -2.23 -9.75
C VAL A 138 -14.76 -3.55 -9.66
N PHE A 139 -14.00 -3.85 -10.70
CA PHE A 139 -13.42 -5.17 -10.90
C PHE A 139 -11.96 -5.05 -11.32
N SER A 140 -11.13 -5.96 -10.84
CA SER A 140 -9.75 -6.14 -11.29
C SER A 140 -9.46 -7.62 -11.45
N ARG A 141 -8.74 -7.99 -12.51
CA ARG A 141 -8.20 -9.35 -12.67
C ARG A 141 -7.02 -9.62 -11.72
N THR A 142 -6.63 -8.63 -10.92
CA THR A 142 -5.63 -8.70 -9.86
C THR A 142 -6.22 -8.27 -8.51
N GLY A 143 -6.13 -9.13 -7.50
CA GLY A 143 -6.43 -8.77 -6.11
C GLY A 143 -5.18 -8.64 -5.25
N ILE A 144 -5.23 -7.70 -4.30
CA ILE A 144 -4.15 -7.31 -3.40
C ILE A 144 -4.54 -7.67 -1.97
N ALA A 145 -3.88 -8.68 -1.42
CA ALA A 145 -3.95 -9.01 0.00
C ALA A 145 -2.68 -8.54 0.72
N ARG A 146 -2.78 -8.27 2.02
CA ARG A 146 -1.70 -7.68 2.83
C ARG A 146 -1.34 -8.60 3.99
N VAL A 147 -0.06 -8.85 4.20
CA VAL A 147 0.43 -9.57 5.40
C VAL A 147 0.20 -8.72 6.65
N GLY A 148 0.18 -9.38 7.81
CA GLY A 148 0.09 -8.71 9.09
C GLY A 148 0.21 -9.64 10.29
N SER A 149 0.38 -9.07 11.47
CA SER A 149 0.55 -9.78 12.75
C SER A 149 -0.73 -10.04 13.52
N ALA A 150 -1.85 -9.41 13.13
CA ALA A 150 -3.17 -9.59 13.74
C ALA A 150 -4.20 -10.19 12.76
N PRO A 151 -5.25 -10.89 13.26
CA PRO A 151 -6.34 -11.42 12.44
C PRO A 151 -7.10 -10.35 11.64
N ALA A 152 -7.56 -10.72 10.45
CA ALA A 152 -8.52 -9.94 9.66
C ALA A 152 -9.80 -9.71 10.46
N ILE A 153 -10.38 -8.52 10.35
CA ILE A 153 -11.73 -8.22 10.85
C ILE A 153 -12.51 -7.54 9.74
N TYR A 154 -13.64 -8.14 9.38
CA TYR A 154 -14.62 -7.50 8.50
C TYR A 154 -15.45 -6.51 9.31
N ASP A 155 -15.51 -5.26 8.89
CA ASP A 155 -16.37 -4.23 9.47
C ASP A 155 -17.65 -4.13 8.63
N PRO A 156 -18.79 -4.62 9.15
CA PRO A 156 -20.03 -4.63 8.40
C PRO A 156 -20.63 -3.23 8.22
N VAL A 157 -20.15 -2.20 8.95
CA VAL A 157 -20.54 -0.79 8.74
C VAL A 157 -19.79 -0.20 7.54
N LEU A 158 -18.51 -0.56 7.34
CA LEU A 158 -17.72 -0.10 6.19
C LEU A 158 -17.83 -1.03 4.98
N ARG A 159 -18.37 -2.23 5.15
CA ARG A 159 -18.46 -3.29 4.13
C ARG A 159 -17.07 -3.65 3.60
N SER A 160 -16.08 -3.58 4.47
CA SER A 160 -14.67 -3.73 4.15
C SER A 160 -13.92 -4.39 5.30
N TYR A 161 -12.71 -4.86 5.03
CA TYR A 161 -11.81 -5.29 6.10
C TYR A 161 -11.11 -4.07 6.72
N ARG A 162 -10.99 -4.09 8.05
CA ARG A 162 -10.24 -3.10 8.82
C ARG A 162 -8.78 -3.49 8.91
N LEU A 163 -7.93 -2.46 8.91
CA LEU A 163 -6.49 -2.64 9.05
C LEU A 163 -5.97 -2.20 10.43
N ASP A 164 -6.70 -1.38 11.18
CA ASP A 164 -6.34 -0.98 12.53
C ASP A 164 -6.38 -2.14 13.53
N ALA A 165 -5.39 -2.19 14.42
CA ALA A 165 -5.29 -3.16 15.50
C ALA A 165 -5.31 -2.41 16.85
N GLU A 166 -5.73 -3.09 17.91
CA GLU A 166 -5.77 -2.50 19.25
C GLU A 166 -4.36 -2.26 19.81
N VAL A 167 -3.41 -3.11 19.41
CA VAL A 167 -2.01 -3.01 19.81
C VAL A 167 -1.24 -2.20 18.76
N ALA A 168 -0.53 -1.17 19.21
CA ALA A 168 0.12 -0.19 18.32
C ALA A 168 1.15 -0.81 17.35
N HIS A 169 1.84 -1.88 17.75
CA HIS A 169 2.79 -2.60 16.91
C HIS A 169 2.19 -3.74 16.07
N GLU A 170 0.86 -3.90 16.12
CA GLU A 170 0.16 -4.89 15.34
C GLU A 170 -0.49 -4.29 14.09
N VAL A 171 -0.59 -5.14 13.06
CA VAL A 171 -1.29 -4.85 11.82
C VAL A 171 -2.16 -6.01 11.43
N ARG A 172 -3.42 -5.73 11.08
CA ARG A 172 -4.30 -6.79 10.60
C ARG A 172 -3.90 -7.22 9.20
N VAL A 173 -4.02 -8.51 8.94
CA VAL A 173 -4.02 -9.02 7.56
C VAL A 173 -5.20 -8.43 6.79
N MET A 174 -5.01 -8.09 5.51
CA MET A 174 -6.07 -7.64 4.61
C MET A 174 -6.37 -8.74 3.58
N PRO A 175 -7.58 -9.33 3.60
CA PRO A 175 -8.02 -10.27 2.58
C PRO A 175 -8.40 -9.60 1.25
N ALA A 176 -8.50 -10.40 0.19
CA ALA A 176 -9.10 -10.02 -1.09
C ALA A 176 -10.24 -10.99 -1.46
N ARG A 177 -11.39 -10.47 -1.89
CA ARG A 177 -12.60 -11.23 -2.29
C ARG A 177 -12.62 -11.40 -3.81
N TYR A 178 -12.90 -12.62 -4.28
CA TYR A 178 -12.94 -12.99 -5.69
C TYR A 178 -14.24 -13.72 -6.07
N ALA A 179 -14.68 -13.59 -7.32
CA ALA A 179 -15.73 -14.41 -7.93
C ALA A 179 -15.47 -14.62 -9.43
N ALA A 180 -16.15 -15.61 -10.02
CA ALA A 180 -16.12 -15.87 -11.45
C ALA A 180 -17.22 -15.09 -12.18
N PHE A 181 -16.91 -14.57 -13.37
CA PHE A 181 -17.84 -13.79 -14.20
C PHE A 181 -17.73 -14.19 -15.67
N LEU A 182 -18.86 -14.15 -16.39
CA LEU A 182 -18.89 -14.03 -17.85
C LEU A 182 -18.63 -12.57 -18.21
N CYS A 183 -17.77 -12.37 -19.20
CA CYS A 183 -17.20 -11.06 -19.54
C CYS A 183 -17.17 -10.84 -21.05
N GLU A 184 -17.29 -9.57 -21.43
CA GLU A 184 -17.04 -9.11 -22.79
C GLU A 184 -15.59 -8.69 -22.96
N ARG A 185 -15.04 -8.90 -24.17
CA ARG A 185 -13.79 -8.30 -24.61
C ARG A 185 -14.12 -6.98 -25.29
N ILE A 186 -13.62 -5.88 -24.73
CA ILE A 186 -13.87 -4.54 -25.26
C ILE A 186 -12.53 -3.90 -25.60
N GLU A 187 -12.45 -3.31 -26.79
CA GLU A 187 -11.28 -2.52 -27.19
C GLU A 187 -11.20 -1.25 -26.34
N GLY A 188 -9.99 -0.86 -25.91
CA GLY A 188 -9.84 0.33 -25.08
C GLY A 188 -10.30 1.63 -25.76
N SER A 189 -10.40 1.66 -27.10
CA SER A 189 -11.01 2.77 -27.86
C SER A 189 -12.52 2.89 -27.63
N GLU A 190 -13.18 1.79 -27.27
CA GLU A 190 -14.61 1.69 -26.99
C GLU A 190 -14.94 1.80 -25.49
N LEU A 191 -13.93 1.74 -24.62
CA LEU A 191 -14.12 1.73 -23.17
C LEU A 191 -14.53 3.08 -22.56
N ASP A 192 -14.55 4.21 -23.27
CA ASP A 192 -15.08 5.54 -22.83
C ASP A 192 -15.05 5.84 -21.30
N GLY A 193 -13.89 5.70 -20.65
CA GLY A 193 -13.74 5.97 -19.20
C GLY A 193 -14.15 4.82 -18.25
N CYS A 194 -14.23 3.59 -18.73
CA CYS A 194 -14.62 2.40 -17.96
C CYS A 194 -13.43 1.65 -17.36
N TYR A 195 -12.25 2.28 -17.33
CA TYR A 195 -11.10 1.86 -16.52
C TYR A 195 -10.57 3.03 -15.68
N LEU A 196 -10.08 2.72 -14.49
CA LEU A 196 -9.64 3.72 -13.51
C LEU A 196 -8.24 4.24 -13.84
N GLY A 197 -8.04 5.54 -13.64
CA GLY A 197 -6.78 6.23 -13.91
C GLY A 197 -6.69 6.77 -15.35
N PRO A 198 -5.59 7.45 -15.71
CA PRO A 198 -5.40 7.97 -17.06
C PRO A 198 -5.09 6.85 -18.05
N SER A 199 -5.47 7.08 -19.31
CA SER A 199 -5.12 6.23 -20.44
C SER A 199 -3.60 6.09 -20.60
N GLN A 200 -3.16 4.87 -20.89
CA GLN A 200 -1.77 4.53 -21.16
C GLN A 200 -1.53 4.38 -22.67
N PHE A 201 -0.27 4.47 -23.07
CA PHE A 201 0.11 4.28 -24.47
C PHE A 201 -0.29 2.88 -24.96
N GLY A 202 -1.03 2.80 -26.08
CA GLY A 202 -1.53 1.56 -26.66
C GLY A 202 -2.90 1.10 -26.13
N ASP A 203 -3.48 1.79 -25.14
CA ASP A 203 -4.76 1.36 -24.55
C ASP A 203 -5.87 1.29 -25.59
N SER A 204 -5.88 2.18 -26.58
CA SER A 204 -6.89 2.18 -27.65
C SER A 204 -7.01 0.86 -28.41
N SER A 205 -5.93 0.07 -28.47
CA SER A 205 -5.87 -1.23 -29.15
C SER A 205 -5.82 -2.44 -28.21
N ARG A 206 -5.78 -2.21 -26.89
CA ARG A 206 -5.80 -3.31 -25.90
C ARG A 206 -7.21 -3.85 -25.73
N GLN A 207 -7.29 -5.13 -25.38
CA GLN A 207 -8.54 -5.83 -25.11
C GLN A 207 -8.71 -5.92 -23.60
N PHE A 208 -9.71 -5.23 -23.06
CA PHE A 208 -10.05 -5.30 -21.64
C PHE A 208 -11.20 -6.28 -21.44
N LEU A 209 -11.21 -6.98 -20.30
CA LEU A 209 -12.33 -7.84 -19.90
C LEU A 209 -13.27 -7.07 -18.99
N VAL A 210 -14.52 -6.89 -19.40
CA VAL A 210 -15.55 -6.21 -18.62
C VAL A 210 -16.61 -7.22 -18.15
N PRO A 211 -16.79 -7.42 -16.83
CA PRO A 211 -17.77 -8.37 -16.29
C PRO A 211 -19.21 -8.00 -16.65
N ILE A 212 -20.00 -9.01 -17.07
CA ILE A 212 -21.42 -8.86 -17.42
C ILE A 212 -22.32 -9.64 -16.47
N VAL A 213 -22.01 -10.91 -16.20
CA VAL A 213 -22.83 -11.80 -15.35
C VAL A 213 -21.94 -12.58 -14.39
N LYS A 214 -22.27 -12.56 -13.09
CA LYS A 214 -21.60 -13.42 -12.09
C LYS A 214 -21.99 -14.88 -12.29
N ILE A 215 -21.01 -15.77 -12.26
CA ILE A 215 -21.21 -17.22 -12.33
C ILE A 215 -21.32 -17.78 -10.92
N PHE A 216 -22.43 -18.46 -10.62
CA PHE A 216 -22.68 -19.10 -9.33
C PHE A 216 -23.45 -20.42 -9.50
N PRO A 217 -23.40 -21.35 -8.54
CA PRO A 217 -24.14 -22.61 -8.62
C PRO A 217 -25.65 -22.38 -8.73
N GLY A 218 -26.26 -22.95 -9.77
CA GLY A 218 -27.67 -22.79 -10.07
C GLY A 218 -28.01 -21.60 -10.98
N LEU A 219 -27.03 -20.82 -11.45
CA LEU A 219 -27.26 -19.81 -12.49
C LEU A 219 -27.85 -20.49 -13.73
N ARG A 220 -28.91 -19.87 -14.28
CA ARG A 220 -29.53 -20.28 -15.53
C ARG A 220 -29.47 -19.14 -16.52
N LEU A 221 -28.89 -19.39 -17.68
CA LEU A 221 -28.88 -18.46 -18.80
C LEU A 221 -29.39 -19.23 -20.02
N ASP A 222 -30.59 -18.89 -20.47
CA ASP A 222 -31.31 -19.57 -21.55
C ASP A 222 -31.33 -21.11 -21.36
N SER A 223 -30.67 -21.86 -22.25
CA SER A 223 -30.62 -23.32 -22.24
C SER A 223 -29.54 -23.91 -21.31
N PHE A 224 -28.70 -23.07 -20.71
CA PHE A 224 -27.56 -23.47 -19.90
C PHE A 224 -27.85 -23.35 -18.39
N THR A 225 -27.58 -24.43 -17.64
CA THR A 225 -27.56 -24.42 -16.18
C THR A 225 -26.13 -24.65 -15.68
N TYR A 226 -25.63 -23.72 -14.87
CA TYR A 226 -24.33 -23.82 -14.21
C TYR A 226 -24.49 -24.64 -12.94
N GLU A 227 -24.10 -25.92 -12.97
CA GLU A 227 -24.42 -26.89 -11.91
C GLU A 227 -23.46 -26.72 -10.73
N THR A 228 -22.16 -26.66 -11.00
CA THR A 228 -21.11 -26.43 -9.99
C THR A 228 -20.28 -25.22 -10.35
N VAL A 229 -19.74 -24.57 -9.31
CA VAL A 229 -18.71 -23.52 -9.42
C VAL A 229 -17.73 -23.75 -8.30
N GLU A 230 -16.47 -24.01 -8.64
CA GLU A 230 -15.41 -24.27 -7.67
C GLU A 230 -14.33 -23.21 -7.83
N LEU A 231 -14.00 -22.51 -6.75
CA LEU A 231 -12.89 -21.57 -6.70
C LEU A 231 -11.78 -22.12 -5.82
N SER A 232 -10.53 -21.93 -6.24
CA SER A 232 -9.35 -22.35 -5.50
C SER A 232 -8.22 -21.34 -5.66
N SER A 233 -7.20 -21.41 -4.80
CA SER A 233 -6.05 -20.51 -4.87
C SER A 233 -4.73 -21.25 -4.62
N TYR A 234 -3.67 -20.76 -5.25
CA TYR A 234 -2.30 -21.23 -5.03
C TYR A 234 -1.33 -20.05 -4.97
N HIS A 235 -0.42 -20.08 -3.98
CA HIS A 235 0.58 -19.04 -3.77
C HIS A 235 1.97 -19.65 -3.62
N PHE A 236 2.97 -18.92 -4.11
CA PHE A 236 4.35 -19.38 -4.23
C PHE A 236 5.34 -18.22 -4.11
N THR A 237 6.49 -18.50 -3.50
CA THR A 237 7.63 -17.57 -3.47
C THR A 237 8.96 -18.32 -3.40
N ASP A 238 9.93 -17.86 -4.21
CA ASP A 238 11.30 -18.38 -4.30
C ASP A 238 12.36 -17.31 -4.02
N ARG A 239 11.99 -16.25 -3.29
CA ARG A 239 12.84 -15.07 -3.00
C ARG A 239 14.17 -15.44 -2.37
N LEU A 240 14.16 -16.27 -1.32
CA LEU A 240 15.39 -16.72 -0.67
C LEU A 240 16.25 -17.61 -1.58
N ARG A 241 15.64 -18.56 -2.30
CA ARG A 241 16.35 -19.37 -3.31
C ARG A 241 17.05 -18.50 -4.36
N ARG A 242 16.45 -17.37 -4.75
CA ARG A 242 17.00 -16.45 -5.75
C ARG A 242 18.26 -15.74 -5.30
N LEU A 243 18.43 -15.47 -3.99
CA LEU A 243 19.68 -14.89 -3.45
C LEU A 243 20.92 -15.70 -3.86
N PHE A 244 20.80 -17.03 -3.87
CA PHE A 244 21.87 -17.94 -4.26
C PHE A 244 21.87 -18.23 -5.77
N SER A 245 20.72 -18.56 -6.33
CA SER A 245 20.63 -19.01 -7.74
C SER A 245 20.80 -17.88 -8.75
N VAL A 246 20.30 -16.68 -8.45
CA VAL A 246 20.38 -15.49 -9.31
C VAL A 246 21.39 -14.50 -8.74
N GLY A 247 21.30 -14.17 -7.45
CA GLY A 247 22.19 -13.25 -6.76
C GLY A 247 23.61 -13.75 -6.55
N LYS A 248 23.85 -15.06 -6.73
CA LYS A 248 25.15 -15.73 -6.60
C LYS A 248 25.81 -15.58 -5.22
N LEU A 249 25.02 -15.37 -4.17
CA LEU A 249 25.53 -15.42 -2.80
C LEU A 249 25.97 -16.85 -2.41
N PRO A 250 26.96 -17.01 -1.52
CA PRO A 250 27.41 -18.33 -1.08
C PRO A 250 26.35 -19.09 -0.28
N ASN A 251 26.04 -20.33 -0.69
CA ASN A 251 25.23 -21.27 0.10
C ASN A 251 26.12 -22.03 1.09
N ILE A 252 26.54 -21.35 2.15
CA ILE A 252 27.48 -21.88 3.16
C ILE A 252 26.90 -23.06 3.94
N ASP A 253 25.58 -23.08 4.11
CA ASP A 253 24.87 -24.14 4.84
C ASP A 253 24.61 -25.40 4.00
N LYS A 254 24.93 -25.35 2.69
CA LYS A 254 24.66 -26.42 1.72
C LYS A 254 23.19 -26.87 1.74
N ALA A 255 22.28 -25.93 1.99
CA ALA A 255 20.86 -26.22 2.09
C ALA A 255 20.25 -26.62 0.74
N ASP A 256 19.20 -27.46 0.77
CA ASP A 256 18.36 -27.73 -0.40
C ASP A 256 17.45 -26.53 -0.68
N LEU A 257 17.83 -25.75 -1.69
CA LEU A 257 17.14 -24.51 -2.04
C LEU A 257 15.73 -24.73 -2.63
N ASN A 258 15.35 -25.96 -2.97
CA ASN A 258 14.03 -26.27 -3.55
C ASN A 258 12.97 -26.61 -2.49
N ARG A 259 13.32 -26.52 -1.20
CA ARG A 259 12.42 -26.80 -0.08
C ARG A 259 12.26 -25.55 0.81
N PRO A 260 11.23 -25.49 1.66
CA PRO A 260 11.15 -24.48 2.71
C PRO A 260 12.42 -24.52 3.58
N PRO A 261 12.93 -23.37 4.04
CA PRO A 261 12.36 -22.02 3.89
C PRO A 261 12.70 -21.32 2.56
N TYR A 262 13.53 -21.91 1.69
CA TYR A 262 14.07 -21.24 0.49
C TYR A 262 13.08 -21.15 -0.69
N THR A 263 12.26 -22.18 -0.85
CA THR A 263 11.15 -22.24 -1.80
C THR A 263 9.88 -22.60 -1.05
N ARG A 264 8.89 -21.70 -1.04
CA ARG A 264 7.69 -21.81 -0.21
C ARG A 264 6.45 -21.70 -1.07
N SER A 265 5.45 -22.49 -0.72
CA SER A 265 4.12 -22.47 -1.34
C SER A 265 3.06 -22.91 -0.34
N THR A 266 1.80 -22.68 -0.66
CA THR A 266 0.68 -23.26 0.11
C THR A 266 0.70 -24.78 0.09
N ARG A 267 1.14 -25.40 -1.01
CA ARG A 267 1.17 -26.87 -1.17
C ARG A 267 2.26 -27.57 -0.35
N ASN A 268 3.40 -26.92 -0.13
CA ASN A 268 4.49 -27.47 0.68
C ASN A 268 4.46 -26.97 2.14
N ASN A 269 3.35 -26.35 2.56
CA ASN A 269 3.15 -25.74 3.89
C ASN A 269 4.20 -24.67 4.24
N GLY A 270 4.93 -24.14 3.25
CA GLY A 270 5.91 -23.08 3.45
C GLY A 270 5.29 -21.68 3.51
N LEU A 271 4.04 -21.53 3.04
CA LEU A 271 3.26 -20.29 3.14
C LEU A 271 1.94 -20.57 3.85
N GLN A 272 1.56 -19.67 4.76
CA GLN A 272 0.32 -19.74 5.51
C GLN A 272 -0.72 -18.80 4.87
N VAL A 273 -1.29 -19.24 3.75
CA VAL A 273 -2.34 -18.52 3.02
C VAL A 273 -3.55 -19.41 2.94
N ASN A 274 -4.68 -18.90 3.40
CA ASN A 274 -5.95 -19.61 3.43
C ASN A 274 -6.92 -18.99 2.44
N ALA A 275 -7.90 -19.78 2.03
CA ALA A 275 -9.02 -19.34 1.22
C ALA A 275 -10.32 -19.81 1.86
N GLN A 276 -11.26 -18.90 2.02
CA GLN A 276 -12.58 -19.16 2.61
C GLN A 276 -13.66 -18.97 1.55
N ALA A 277 -14.47 -20.00 1.32
CA ALA A 277 -15.66 -19.87 0.49
C ALA A 277 -16.76 -19.13 1.26
N ILE A 278 -17.36 -18.13 0.63
CA ILE A 278 -18.48 -17.33 1.15
C ILE A 278 -19.50 -17.21 0.02
N GLY A 279 -20.58 -17.98 0.11
CA GLY A 279 -21.53 -18.12 -1.00
C GLY A 279 -20.82 -18.58 -2.29
N ALA A 280 -20.99 -17.83 -3.37
CA ALA A 280 -20.33 -18.06 -4.66
C ALA A 280 -18.99 -17.31 -4.81
N THR A 281 -18.39 -16.85 -3.70
CA THR A 281 -17.11 -16.14 -3.69
C THR A 281 -16.02 -16.88 -2.92
N LEU A 282 -14.78 -16.48 -3.19
CA LEU A 282 -13.60 -16.92 -2.45
C LEU A 282 -12.90 -15.71 -1.84
N VAL A 283 -12.70 -15.73 -0.53
CA VAL A 283 -11.87 -14.75 0.18
C VAL A 283 -10.50 -15.36 0.43
N VAL A 284 -9.47 -14.82 -0.22
CA VAL A 284 -8.08 -15.20 -0.01
C VAL A 284 -7.49 -14.33 1.09
N HIS A 285 -6.95 -14.95 2.13
CA HIS A 285 -6.39 -14.24 3.26
C HIS A 285 -5.08 -14.87 3.76
N PRO A 286 -3.99 -14.09 3.93
CA PRO A 286 -2.82 -14.57 4.64
C PRO A 286 -3.18 -14.80 6.12
N GLN A 287 -2.54 -15.79 6.75
CA GLN A 287 -2.65 -15.99 8.19
C GLN A 287 -1.82 -14.94 8.94
N PRO A 288 -2.26 -14.50 10.13
CA PRO A 288 -1.48 -13.59 10.96
C PRO A 288 -0.14 -14.21 11.34
N GLN A 289 0.93 -13.45 11.12
CA GLN A 289 2.30 -13.88 11.32
C GLN A 289 3.19 -12.69 11.73
N PRO A 290 4.31 -12.92 12.45
CA PRO A 290 5.32 -11.88 12.60
C PRO A 290 5.76 -11.33 11.24
N LEU A 291 5.93 -10.01 11.14
CA LEU A 291 6.24 -9.32 9.88
C LEU A 291 7.58 -9.77 9.27
N VAL A 292 8.51 -10.16 10.13
CA VAL A 292 9.79 -10.75 9.76
C VAL A 292 10.11 -11.88 10.73
N ARG A 293 10.77 -12.93 10.22
CA ARG A 293 11.28 -14.03 11.04
C ARG A 293 12.69 -14.38 10.58
N GLU A 294 13.52 -14.80 11.52
CA GLU A 294 14.79 -15.41 11.19
C GLU A 294 14.56 -16.71 10.41
N VAL A 295 15.37 -16.93 9.38
CA VAL A 295 15.37 -18.19 8.64
C VAL A 295 16.02 -19.23 9.53
N ILE A 296 15.31 -20.33 9.82
CA ILE A 296 15.85 -21.46 10.57
C ILE A 296 16.00 -22.66 9.64
N VAL A 297 17.16 -23.30 9.67
CA VAL A 297 17.49 -24.49 8.87
C VAL A 297 17.94 -25.66 9.73
N GLU A 298 17.48 -26.86 9.37
CA GLU A 298 17.94 -28.10 9.99
C GLU A 298 19.18 -28.62 9.25
N ILE A 299 20.33 -28.70 9.92
CA ILE A 299 21.57 -29.19 9.28
C ILE A 299 21.77 -30.69 9.51
N LYS A 300 21.42 -31.18 10.71
CA LYS A 300 21.60 -32.57 11.14
C LYS A 300 20.57 -32.92 12.22
N ARG A 301 19.78 -33.98 11.98
CA ARG A 301 18.78 -34.61 12.88
C ARG A 301 18.58 -33.85 14.21
N GLY A 302 17.71 -32.85 14.18
CA GLY A 302 17.22 -32.13 15.35
C GLY A 302 18.08 -30.99 15.90
N LYS A 303 19.06 -30.47 15.14
CA LYS A 303 19.74 -29.21 15.45
C LYS A 303 19.40 -28.13 14.43
N ASP A 304 18.70 -27.12 14.90
CA ASP A 304 18.34 -25.91 14.18
C ASP A 304 19.47 -24.88 14.26
N GLN A 305 19.75 -24.20 13.16
CA GLN A 305 20.61 -23.01 13.13
C GLN A 305 19.96 -21.89 12.30
N PRO A 306 20.40 -20.64 12.46
CA PRO A 306 20.07 -19.57 11.53
C PRO A 306 20.56 -19.93 10.11
N GLY A 307 19.69 -19.82 9.12
CA GLY A 307 20.09 -19.88 7.71
C GLY A 307 20.92 -18.65 7.37
N ALA A 308 22.03 -18.86 6.68
CA ALA A 308 23.05 -17.82 6.55
C ALA A 308 23.70 -17.74 5.16
N THR A 309 24.39 -16.63 4.93
CA THR A 309 25.25 -16.42 3.77
C THR A 309 26.41 -15.49 4.14
N THR A 310 27.43 -15.41 3.27
CA THR A 310 28.60 -14.56 3.49
C THR A 310 28.43 -13.22 2.79
N VAL A 311 28.71 -12.14 3.51
CA VAL A 311 28.76 -10.78 2.94
C VAL A 311 30.00 -10.65 2.05
N PRO A 312 29.86 -10.35 0.75
CA PRO A 312 31.01 -10.08 -0.10
C PRO A 312 31.72 -8.77 0.30
N ALA A 313 33.03 -8.71 0.09
CA ALA A 313 33.80 -7.47 0.19
C ALA A 313 33.22 -6.38 -0.73
N LYS A 314 33.49 -5.12 -0.40
CA LYS A 314 33.06 -3.97 -1.20
C LYS A 314 33.59 -4.06 -2.62
N GLY A 315 32.66 -4.15 -3.58
CA GLY A 315 32.98 -4.11 -5.00
C GLY A 315 33.51 -2.74 -5.41
N PRO A 316 34.35 -2.66 -6.45
CA PRO A 316 34.81 -1.37 -6.98
C PRO A 316 33.63 -0.59 -7.56
N GLY A 317 33.41 0.64 -7.07
CA GLY A 317 32.28 1.45 -7.51
C GLY A 317 32.41 2.95 -7.29
N ILE A 318 31.57 3.71 -8.00
CA ILE A 318 31.26 5.12 -7.78
C ILE A 318 30.12 5.17 -6.76
N GLU A 319 30.27 6.05 -5.76
CA GLU A 319 29.48 6.25 -4.52
C GLU A 319 27.95 6.19 -4.66
N ALA A 320 27.40 6.41 -5.85
CA ALA A 320 25.96 6.47 -6.06
C ALA A 320 25.31 5.12 -6.45
N TYR A 321 26.01 4.18 -7.12
CA TYR A 321 25.33 3.03 -7.75
C TYR A 321 26.15 1.74 -7.94
N ASN A 322 27.47 1.78 -7.77
CA ASN A 322 28.35 0.66 -8.15
C ASN A 322 28.87 -0.15 -6.97
N GLU A 323 28.40 0.12 -5.75
CA GLU A 323 28.71 -0.70 -4.60
C GLU A 323 27.63 -1.78 -4.45
N ASN A 324 28.03 -2.98 -4.05
CA ASN A 324 27.12 -4.08 -3.67
C ASN A 324 26.40 -3.83 -2.34
N ARG A 325 26.27 -2.56 -1.93
CA ARG A 325 25.66 -2.12 -0.68
C ARG A 325 25.06 -0.73 -0.88
N ARG A 326 24.00 -0.43 -0.14
CA ARG A 326 23.42 0.91 -0.03
C ARG A 326 23.22 1.19 1.46
N TYR A 327 23.93 2.19 1.97
CA TYR A 327 24.14 2.37 3.41
C TYR A 327 24.70 1.07 4.05
N SER A 328 23.97 0.48 4.98
CA SER A 328 24.30 -0.78 5.65
C SER A 328 23.43 -1.96 5.21
N THR A 329 22.87 -1.88 4.00
CA THR A 329 22.05 -2.93 3.37
C THR A 329 22.82 -3.55 2.22
N LEU A 330 22.86 -4.89 2.12
CA LEU A 330 23.52 -5.57 1.00
C LEU A 330 22.61 -5.56 -0.22
N ARG A 331 23.14 -5.12 -1.36
CA ARG A 331 22.45 -5.12 -2.65
C ARG A 331 22.75 -6.39 -3.44
N VAL A 332 21.72 -7.08 -3.91
CA VAL A 332 21.81 -8.40 -4.56
C VAL A 332 21.10 -8.37 -5.92
N GLY A 333 21.55 -9.18 -6.88
CA GLY A 333 20.79 -9.51 -8.09
C GLY A 333 20.84 -8.53 -9.25
N GLN A 334 21.28 -7.27 -9.08
CA GLN A 334 21.47 -6.33 -10.20
C GLN A 334 22.91 -6.38 -10.75
N LYS A 335 23.07 -6.49 -12.08
CA LYS A 335 24.39 -6.39 -12.73
C LYS A 335 24.78 -4.92 -12.87
N LEU A 336 26.02 -4.57 -12.53
CA LEU A 336 26.57 -3.19 -12.58
C LEU A 336 26.22 -2.45 -13.89
N PHE A 337 26.34 -3.13 -15.04
CA PHE A 337 26.12 -2.52 -16.35
C PHE A 337 24.63 -2.23 -16.64
N SER A 338 23.70 -3.05 -16.14
CA SER A 338 22.25 -2.86 -16.39
C SER A 338 21.64 -1.81 -15.46
N ALA A 339 22.14 -1.69 -14.23
CA ALA A 339 21.75 -0.63 -13.30
C ALA A 339 22.16 0.76 -13.82
N GLY A 340 23.35 0.87 -14.43
CA GLY A 340 23.81 2.11 -15.09
C GLY A 340 22.96 2.49 -16.32
N LEU A 341 22.51 1.51 -17.10
CA LEU A 341 21.60 1.75 -18.24
C LEU A 341 20.20 2.15 -17.80
N ASP A 342 19.64 1.52 -16.76
CA ASP A 342 18.36 1.91 -16.17
C ASP A 342 18.42 3.34 -15.60
N TYR A 343 19.52 3.74 -14.98
CA TYR A 343 19.71 5.10 -14.45
C TYR A 343 19.90 6.15 -15.55
N ILE A 344 20.76 5.89 -16.54
CA ILE A 344 20.90 6.77 -17.71
C ILE A 344 19.54 6.89 -18.42
N SER A 345 18.78 5.79 -18.50
CA SER A 345 17.42 5.84 -19.00
C SER A 345 16.51 6.66 -18.08
N ALA A 346 16.55 6.53 -16.76
CA ALA A 346 15.73 7.31 -15.83
C ALA A 346 16.06 8.82 -15.81
N GLU A 347 17.33 9.19 -15.96
CA GLU A 347 17.77 10.60 -16.13
C GLU A 347 17.32 11.17 -17.49
N ILE A 348 17.44 10.38 -18.57
CA ILE A 348 16.95 10.78 -19.91
C ILE A 348 15.41 10.74 -19.99
N ILE A 349 14.75 9.86 -19.23
CA ILE A 349 13.28 9.69 -19.13
C ILE A 349 12.69 10.68 -18.13
N GLY A 350 13.47 11.29 -17.25
CA GLY A 350 13.05 12.52 -16.55
C GLY A 350 12.59 13.62 -17.53
N LEU A 351 13.01 13.54 -18.81
CA LEU A 351 12.57 14.40 -19.91
C LEU A 351 11.44 13.79 -20.78
N VAL A 352 11.08 12.51 -20.60
CA VAL A 352 10.10 11.80 -21.42
C VAL A 352 9.01 11.23 -20.50
N ASP A 353 7.79 11.77 -20.63
CA ASP A 353 6.57 11.37 -19.93
C ASP A 353 6.55 9.88 -19.53
N ALA A 354 6.13 9.56 -18.29
CA ALA A 354 6.21 8.26 -17.61
C ALA A 354 5.57 7.06 -18.36
N LYS A 355 5.02 7.30 -19.55
CA LYS A 355 4.31 6.39 -20.45
C LYS A 355 5.20 5.45 -21.26
N VAL A 356 6.52 5.63 -21.28
CA VAL A 356 7.45 4.72 -21.98
C VAL A 356 8.65 4.39 -21.09
N ARG A 357 8.44 3.49 -20.11
CA ARG A 357 9.55 2.95 -19.30
C ARG A 357 10.16 1.73 -19.99
N PRO A 358 11.44 1.75 -20.36
CA PRO A 358 12.10 0.59 -20.89
C PRO A 358 12.48 -0.31 -19.70
N PHE A 359 11.78 -1.44 -19.54
CA PHE A 359 12.05 -2.47 -18.53
C PHE A 359 13.32 -3.27 -18.89
N LEU A 360 14.49 -2.63 -18.78
CA LEU A 360 15.77 -3.17 -19.27
C LEU A 360 16.56 -3.97 -18.23
N SER A 361 16.51 -3.62 -16.93
CA SER A 361 17.17 -4.38 -15.86
C SER A 361 16.18 -5.18 -15.00
N PRO A 362 15.84 -6.43 -15.39
CA PRO A 362 14.84 -7.21 -14.68
C PRO A 362 15.27 -7.57 -13.26
N ARG A 363 14.30 -7.51 -12.34
CA ARG A 363 14.51 -7.71 -10.91
C ARG A 363 14.20 -9.15 -10.53
N ASN A 364 14.95 -10.08 -11.11
CA ASN A 364 14.73 -11.51 -10.94
C ASN A 364 15.20 -12.07 -9.58
N CYS A 365 15.55 -11.24 -8.61
CA CYS A 365 16.02 -11.61 -7.28
C CYS A 365 15.78 -10.45 -6.32
N SER A 366 15.53 -10.73 -5.05
CA SER A 366 15.41 -9.71 -4.01
C SER A 366 16.59 -8.75 -4.05
N GLU A 367 16.31 -7.46 -4.16
CA GLU A 367 17.35 -6.45 -4.36
C GLU A 367 18.15 -6.14 -3.09
N PHE A 368 17.53 -6.25 -1.92
CA PHE A 368 18.12 -5.82 -0.65
C PHE A 368 17.95 -6.88 0.45
N ILE A 369 19.02 -7.13 1.21
CA ILE A 369 19.05 -7.97 2.42
C ILE A 369 19.84 -7.30 3.56
N ASN A 370 19.49 -7.61 4.82
CA ASN A 370 20.22 -7.12 6.00
C ASN A 370 21.65 -7.69 6.04
N MET A 371 22.63 -6.88 6.38
CA MET A 371 24.04 -7.32 6.55
C MET A 371 24.65 -6.94 7.91
N ARG A 372 23.80 -6.59 8.87
CA ARG A 372 24.19 -6.10 10.21
C ARG A 372 24.09 -7.19 11.28
N HIS A 373 23.34 -8.26 11.01
CA HIS A 373 23.13 -9.37 11.93
C HIS A 373 24.12 -10.49 11.62
N ARG A 374 25.29 -10.41 12.25
CA ARG A 374 26.41 -11.34 12.01
C ARG A 374 26.16 -12.67 12.71
N LEU A 375 26.44 -13.77 12.03
CA LEU A 375 26.44 -15.11 12.62
C LEU A 375 27.80 -15.41 13.26
N THR A 376 27.80 -15.67 14.57
CA THR A 376 29.00 -16.08 15.29
C THR A 376 29.15 -17.60 15.30
N HIS A 377 30.06 -18.15 14.50
CA HIS A 377 30.28 -19.61 14.42
C HIS A 377 30.72 -20.29 15.73
N VAL A 378 31.31 -19.52 16.65
CA VAL A 378 31.77 -20.05 17.95
C VAL A 378 30.57 -20.45 18.83
N THR A 379 29.50 -19.67 18.80
CA THR A 379 28.32 -19.83 19.66
C THR A 379 27.09 -20.31 18.89
N GLY A 380 27.08 -20.17 17.56
CA GLY A 380 25.90 -20.36 16.71
C GLY A 380 24.83 -19.28 16.90
N THR A 381 25.20 -18.14 17.48
CA THR A 381 24.27 -17.02 17.78
C THR A 381 24.41 -15.89 16.79
N VAL A 382 23.34 -15.12 16.61
CA VAL A 382 23.32 -13.90 15.80
C VAL A 382 23.63 -12.69 16.70
N ASP A 383 24.61 -11.88 16.31
CA ASP A 383 24.97 -10.63 16.97
C ASP A 383 24.69 -9.41 16.08
N ASP A 384 24.00 -8.41 16.62
CA ASP A 384 23.70 -7.15 15.92
C ASP A 384 24.91 -6.20 16.01
N VAL A 385 25.61 -6.05 14.90
CA VAL A 385 26.83 -5.22 14.82
C VAL A 385 26.56 -3.73 14.95
N ASN A 386 25.29 -3.29 14.85
CA ASN A 386 24.92 -1.92 15.21
C ASN A 386 25.13 -1.62 16.70
N ILE A 387 25.09 -2.65 17.54
CA ILE A 387 25.23 -2.53 19.00
C ILE A 387 26.62 -3.00 19.42
N THR A 388 27.11 -4.14 18.90
CA THR A 388 28.37 -4.74 19.37
C THR A 388 29.62 -3.97 18.92
N ILE A 389 29.51 -3.11 17.90
CA ILE A 389 30.60 -2.25 17.42
C ILE A 389 30.20 -0.79 17.62
N SER A 390 30.71 -0.16 18.69
CA SER A 390 30.42 1.23 19.02
C SER A 390 31.13 2.23 18.09
N GLY A 391 32.36 1.95 17.67
CA GLY A 391 33.14 2.85 16.82
C GLY A 391 32.71 2.83 15.35
N SER A 392 32.32 3.98 14.79
CA SER A 392 31.85 4.12 13.40
C SER A 392 32.87 3.67 12.36
N GLN A 393 34.15 4.04 12.53
CA GLN A 393 35.20 3.61 11.62
C GLN A 393 35.38 2.08 11.63
N ALA A 394 35.27 1.44 12.80
CA ALA A 394 35.36 -0.02 12.91
C ALA A 394 34.14 -0.71 12.29
N PHE A 395 32.95 -0.12 12.47
CA PHE A 395 31.70 -0.60 11.86
C PHE A 395 31.77 -0.53 10.33
N GLU A 396 32.11 0.63 9.77
CA GLU A 396 32.28 0.82 8.32
C GLU A 396 33.38 -0.08 7.76
N SER A 397 34.50 -0.22 8.46
CA SER A 397 35.59 -1.11 8.05
C SER A 397 35.15 -2.58 7.98
N LEU A 398 34.32 -3.05 8.92
CA LEU A 398 33.75 -4.40 8.87
C LEU A 398 32.85 -4.56 7.64
N LEU A 399 31.92 -3.63 7.44
CA LEU A 399 31.02 -3.67 6.30
C LEU A 399 31.82 -3.71 5.00
N ASP A 400 32.78 -2.80 4.83
CA ASP A 400 33.62 -2.66 3.63
C ASP A 400 34.50 -3.89 3.37
N ALA A 401 35.15 -4.43 4.40
CA ALA A 401 35.94 -5.64 4.28
C ALA A 401 35.10 -6.85 3.86
N GLY A 402 33.86 -6.95 4.33
CA GLY A 402 33.02 -8.13 4.15
C GLY A 402 33.68 -9.40 4.73
N GLY A 403 33.35 -10.56 4.17
CA GLY A 403 33.94 -11.84 4.55
C GLY A 403 33.43 -12.44 5.86
N TYR A 404 32.32 -11.92 6.39
CA TYR A 404 31.64 -12.45 7.56
C TYR A 404 30.26 -12.99 7.17
N ASP A 405 29.77 -13.95 7.95
CA ASP A 405 28.49 -14.58 7.72
C ASP A 405 27.37 -13.81 8.42
N ILE A 406 26.20 -13.74 7.78
CA ILE A 406 25.01 -13.02 8.24
C ILE A 406 23.81 -13.96 8.27
N ALA A 407 22.90 -13.73 9.21
CA ALA A 407 21.62 -14.39 9.26
C ALA A 407 20.68 -13.89 8.14
N LEU A 408 19.88 -14.80 7.59
CA LEU A 408 18.84 -14.49 6.63
C LEU A 408 17.49 -14.35 7.32
N TYR A 409 16.61 -13.54 6.73
CA TYR A 409 15.29 -13.27 7.25
C TYR A 409 14.24 -13.47 6.16
N LEU A 410 13.03 -13.86 6.55
CA LEU A 410 11.89 -14.03 5.65
C LEU A 410 10.68 -13.24 6.11
N ASP A 411 9.85 -12.86 5.14
CA ASP A 411 8.50 -12.34 5.26
C ASP A 411 7.53 -13.27 4.53
N ASP A 412 6.22 -12.98 4.47
CA ASP A 412 5.24 -13.82 3.73
C ASP A 412 4.75 -13.21 2.42
N ILE A 413 5.55 -12.31 1.82
CA ILE A 413 5.25 -11.74 0.51
C ILE A 413 5.41 -12.82 -0.57
N CYS A 414 4.38 -12.95 -1.40
CA CYS A 414 4.32 -13.94 -2.46
C CYS A 414 3.35 -13.56 -3.59
N ASP A 415 3.54 -14.23 -4.72
CA ASP A 415 2.61 -14.19 -5.85
C ASP A 415 1.74 -15.45 -5.82
N GLY A 416 0.58 -15.38 -6.46
CA GLY A 416 -0.31 -16.51 -6.62
C GLY A 416 -1.38 -16.26 -7.67
N TYR A 417 -2.35 -17.16 -7.69
CA TYR A 417 -3.52 -17.04 -8.56
C TYR A 417 -4.76 -17.59 -7.88
N VAL A 418 -5.91 -17.08 -8.30
CA VAL A 418 -7.23 -17.66 -7.99
C VAL A 418 -7.80 -18.26 -9.26
N ASN A 419 -8.06 -19.56 -9.22
CA ASN A 419 -8.66 -20.31 -10.31
C ASN A 419 -10.16 -20.50 -10.06
N ALA A 420 -10.90 -20.75 -11.13
CA ALA A 420 -12.26 -21.25 -11.02
C ALA A 420 -12.58 -22.26 -12.13
N THR A 421 -13.48 -23.17 -11.82
CA THR A 421 -14.12 -24.06 -12.80
C THR A 421 -15.62 -24.00 -12.60
N TYR A 422 -16.37 -24.30 -13.66
CA TYR A 422 -17.82 -24.52 -13.56
C TYR A 422 -18.24 -25.68 -14.44
N SER A 423 -19.36 -26.33 -14.13
CA SER A 423 -19.93 -27.35 -15.01
C SER A 423 -21.26 -26.93 -15.63
N ILE A 424 -21.44 -27.31 -16.90
CA ILE A 424 -22.74 -27.25 -17.58
C ILE A 424 -22.98 -28.58 -18.29
N ASN A 425 -24.15 -29.18 -18.09
CA ASN A 425 -24.51 -30.46 -18.70
C ASN A 425 -23.45 -31.54 -18.42
N GLY A 426 -22.91 -31.57 -17.20
CA GLY A 426 -21.84 -32.49 -16.78
C GLY A 426 -20.44 -32.23 -17.38
N HIS A 427 -20.24 -31.18 -18.17
CA HIS A 427 -18.93 -30.82 -18.74
C HIS A 427 -18.27 -29.71 -17.92
N VAL A 428 -17.02 -29.92 -17.50
CA VAL A 428 -16.25 -28.94 -16.73
C VAL A 428 -15.55 -27.96 -17.67
N HIS A 429 -15.70 -26.67 -17.39
CA HIS A 429 -15.08 -25.57 -18.10
C HIS A 429 -14.11 -24.82 -17.17
N ASN A 430 -12.95 -24.45 -17.71
CA ASN A 430 -11.98 -23.64 -16.99
C ASN A 430 -12.30 -22.16 -17.16
N VAL A 431 -12.12 -21.40 -16.09
CA VAL A 431 -12.24 -19.94 -16.06
C VAL A 431 -10.84 -19.34 -16.12
N SER A 432 -10.67 -18.23 -16.83
CA SER A 432 -9.37 -17.55 -16.83
C SER A 432 -9.01 -17.08 -15.41
N PRO A 433 -7.82 -17.42 -14.87
CA PRO A 433 -7.47 -17.19 -13.46
C PRO A 433 -7.16 -15.72 -13.17
N ALA A 434 -7.43 -15.26 -11.94
CA ALA A 434 -7.03 -13.93 -11.48
C ALA A 434 -5.62 -13.97 -10.88
N PHE A 435 -4.87 -12.89 -11.03
CA PHE A 435 -3.60 -12.70 -10.32
C PHE A 435 -3.87 -12.36 -8.86
N SER A 436 -3.15 -12.99 -7.95
CA SER A 436 -3.30 -12.79 -6.51
C SER A 436 -1.95 -12.40 -5.92
N VAL A 437 -1.85 -11.19 -5.38
CA VAL A 437 -0.62 -10.70 -4.77
C VAL A 437 -0.83 -10.62 -3.26
N ILE A 438 0.11 -11.18 -2.51
CA ILE A 438 0.20 -10.99 -1.05
C ILE A 438 1.46 -10.18 -0.80
N THR A 439 1.30 -8.98 -0.25
CA THR A 439 2.38 -8.01 -0.14
C THR A 439 2.45 -7.34 1.23
N ALA A 440 3.42 -6.44 1.40
CA ALA A 440 3.70 -5.72 2.64
C ALA A 440 2.43 -5.04 3.21
N PRO A 441 2.35 -4.83 4.53
CA PRO A 441 1.25 -4.10 5.14
C PRO A 441 1.06 -2.72 4.50
N ASP A 442 -0.18 -2.26 4.46
CA ASP A 442 -0.47 -0.89 4.05
C ASP A 442 -0.33 0.05 5.25
N PHE A 443 0.58 1.01 5.15
CA PHE A 443 0.80 2.00 6.21
C PHE A 443 -0.18 3.17 6.13
N PHE A 444 -0.73 3.47 4.94
CA PHE A 444 -1.73 4.51 4.72
C PHE A 444 -2.96 3.95 3.99
N PRO A 445 -3.71 3.04 4.61
CA PRO A 445 -4.77 2.29 3.93
C PRO A 445 -5.94 3.14 3.44
N TYR A 446 -6.01 4.40 3.86
CA TYR A 446 -7.05 5.37 3.53
C TYR A 446 -6.56 6.44 2.54
N VAL A 447 -5.37 6.27 1.96
CA VAL A 447 -4.74 7.23 1.05
C VAL A 447 -4.51 6.56 -0.30
N GLY A 448 -5.14 7.08 -1.36
CA GLY A 448 -5.01 6.49 -2.70
C GLY A 448 -3.86 7.08 -3.52
N ASN A 449 -3.08 6.23 -4.21
CA ASN A 449 -2.02 6.67 -5.14
C ASN A 449 -2.54 7.64 -6.21
N LEU A 450 -3.73 7.39 -6.76
CA LEU A 450 -4.34 8.23 -7.79
C LEU A 450 -4.67 9.65 -7.29
N GLU A 451 -5.01 9.78 -6.01
CA GLU A 451 -5.38 11.07 -5.39
C GLU A 451 -4.15 11.93 -5.15
N LEU A 452 -3.03 11.28 -4.82
CA LEU A 452 -1.77 11.96 -4.56
C LEU A 452 -1.06 12.39 -5.85
N LYS A 453 -1.44 11.87 -7.02
CA LYS A 453 -0.77 12.14 -8.30
C LYS A 453 -0.64 13.63 -8.65
N LYS A 454 -1.54 14.49 -8.18
CA LYS A 454 -1.42 15.96 -8.36
C LYS A 454 -0.23 16.58 -7.61
N PHE A 455 0.33 15.87 -6.62
CA PHE A 455 1.49 16.26 -5.84
C PHE A 455 2.79 15.61 -6.31
N SER A 456 2.86 15.01 -7.50
CA SER A 456 4.08 14.36 -8.00
C SER A 456 5.31 15.27 -7.97
N ASN A 457 5.15 16.59 -8.08
CA ASN A 457 6.25 17.56 -7.98
C ASN A 457 6.89 17.64 -6.58
N ASN A 458 6.26 17.08 -5.55
CA ASN A 458 6.83 17.05 -4.20
C ASN A 458 7.92 16.00 -4.04
N PHE A 459 7.96 14.99 -4.92
CA PHE A 459 8.82 13.82 -4.76
C PHE A 459 10.06 13.94 -5.65
N SER A 460 11.24 13.99 -5.04
CA SER A 460 12.54 13.93 -5.75
C SER A 460 12.84 12.53 -6.30
N GLU A 461 12.51 11.47 -5.55
CA GLU A 461 12.66 10.09 -5.97
C GLU A 461 11.28 9.43 -5.99
N GLY A 462 10.84 8.97 -7.16
CA GLY A 462 9.58 8.25 -7.29
C GLY A 462 8.38 9.17 -7.35
N GLY A 463 7.27 8.72 -6.75
CA GLY A 463 6.03 9.46 -6.69
C GLY A 463 4.80 8.58 -6.82
N PRO A 464 3.61 9.15 -6.58
CA PRO A 464 2.37 8.40 -6.58
C PRO A 464 2.10 7.77 -7.95
N SER A 465 2.01 6.45 -7.97
CA SER A 465 1.60 5.69 -9.15
C SER A 465 0.90 4.43 -8.72
N ALA A 466 -0.34 4.26 -9.19
CA ALA A 466 -1.15 3.12 -8.84
C ALA A 466 -0.85 1.94 -9.77
N LEU A 467 -0.88 0.71 -9.25
CA LEU A 467 -0.64 -0.50 -10.03
C LEU A 467 -1.68 -0.67 -11.14
N CYS A 468 -2.91 -0.17 -10.96
CA CYS A 468 -3.95 -0.19 -11.99
C CYS A 468 -3.62 0.61 -13.26
N GLU A 469 -2.66 1.54 -13.19
CA GLU A 469 -2.13 2.27 -14.35
C GLU A 469 -1.11 1.43 -15.15
N GLY A 470 -0.67 0.30 -14.60
CA GLY A 470 0.28 -0.61 -15.19
C GLY A 470 -0.24 -1.37 -16.42
N ARG A 471 0.67 -1.72 -17.35
CA ARG A 471 0.35 -2.51 -18.55
C ARG A 471 1.35 -3.65 -18.78
N LEU A 472 1.59 -4.44 -17.74
CA LEU A 472 2.38 -5.69 -17.81
C LEU A 472 1.51 -6.88 -17.46
N GLY A 473 1.86 -8.05 -18.00
CA GLY A 473 1.22 -9.31 -17.63
C GLY A 473 1.57 -9.74 -16.21
N ALA A 474 0.77 -10.66 -15.66
CA ALA A 474 1.08 -11.33 -14.39
C ALA A 474 2.29 -12.26 -14.52
N ASN A 475 2.78 -12.76 -13.38
CA ASN A 475 4.01 -13.53 -13.28
C ASN A 475 4.03 -14.73 -14.25
N ALA A 476 4.78 -14.60 -15.35
CA ALA A 476 4.84 -15.59 -16.43
C ALA A 476 5.53 -16.91 -16.01
N ARG A 477 6.21 -16.94 -14.86
CA ARG A 477 6.81 -18.15 -14.30
C ARG A 477 5.81 -19.00 -13.50
N MET A 478 4.61 -18.49 -13.26
CA MET A 478 3.62 -19.21 -12.47
C MET A 478 3.10 -20.40 -13.26
N THR A 479 3.31 -21.59 -12.72
CA THR A 479 2.82 -22.85 -13.28
C THR A 479 1.85 -23.49 -12.31
N ASP A 480 0.82 -24.12 -12.86
CA ASP A 480 -0.09 -24.95 -12.08
C ASP A 480 0.69 -26.15 -11.51
N PRO A 481 0.61 -26.40 -10.19
CA PRO A 481 1.45 -27.39 -9.54
C PRO A 481 1.05 -28.84 -9.85
N ASP A 482 -0.15 -29.07 -10.38
CA ASP A 482 -0.65 -30.41 -10.71
C ASP A 482 -0.38 -30.78 -12.16
N THR A 483 -0.50 -29.81 -13.07
CA THR A 483 -0.34 -30.02 -14.52
C THR A 483 1.01 -29.54 -15.07
N GLY A 484 1.69 -28.63 -14.38
CA GLY A 484 2.90 -27.95 -14.86
C GLY A 484 2.64 -26.92 -15.96
N ALA A 485 1.39 -26.65 -16.31
CA ALA A 485 1.02 -25.68 -17.36
C ALA A 485 1.21 -24.25 -16.88
N ALA A 486 1.56 -23.34 -17.79
CA ALA A 486 1.59 -21.91 -17.50
C ALA A 486 0.19 -21.39 -17.14
N VAL A 487 0.09 -20.63 -16.05
CA VAL A 487 -1.20 -20.10 -15.54
C VAL A 487 -1.62 -18.84 -16.28
N PHE A 488 -0.67 -17.93 -16.48
CA PHE A 488 -0.91 -16.65 -17.12
C PHE A 488 -0.33 -16.64 -18.54
N THR A 489 -1.10 -16.06 -19.46
CA THR A 489 -0.68 -15.75 -20.82
C THR A 489 -0.50 -14.23 -20.96
N SER A 490 -0.28 -13.72 -22.18
CA SER A 490 -0.11 -12.28 -22.45
C SER A 490 -1.43 -11.50 -22.27
N ASP A 491 -1.83 -11.25 -21.02
CA ASP A 491 -2.85 -10.26 -20.64
C ASP A 491 -2.15 -9.10 -19.94
N ASP A 492 -1.83 -8.06 -20.70
CA ASP A 492 -1.19 -6.85 -20.19
C ASP A 492 -2.17 -5.86 -19.55
N THR A 493 -3.46 -6.21 -19.48
CA THR A 493 -4.51 -5.42 -18.81
C THR A 493 -4.88 -5.98 -17.44
N ILE A 494 -4.25 -7.08 -16.99
CA ILE A 494 -4.64 -7.87 -15.81
C ILE A 494 -4.69 -7.08 -14.49
N VAL A 495 -3.98 -5.96 -14.40
CA VAL A 495 -3.98 -5.08 -13.23
C VAL A 495 -4.99 -3.93 -13.34
N SER A 496 -5.68 -3.77 -14.46
CA SER A 496 -6.61 -2.65 -14.66
C SER A 496 -7.84 -2.81 -13.76
N VAL A 497 -8.30 -1.69 -13.18
CA VAL A 497 -9.59 -1.63 -12.50
C VAL A 497 -10.63 -1.14 -13.50
N VAL A 498 -11.66 -1.93 -13.76
CA VAL A 498 -12.71 -1.67 -14.74
C VAL A 498 -14.09 -1.67 -14.09
N SER A 499 -15.07 -1.08 -14.77
CA SER A 499 -16.49 -1.13 -14.41
C SER A 499 -17.32 -1.30 -15.68
N ARG A 500 -18.60 -1.66 -15.55
CA ARG A 500 -19.51 -1.68 -16.70
C ARG A 500 -19.70 -0.26 -17.24
N GLY A 501 -19.59 -0.12 -18.56
CA GLY A 501 -19.75 1.18 -19.20
C GLY A 501 -21.17 1.68 -19.20
N ARG A 502 -21.34 2.94 -18.82
CA ARG A 502 -22.64 3.61 -18.72
C ARG A 502 -22.69 4.70 -19.78
N HIS A 503 -22.91 4.30 -21.04
CA HIS A 503 -23.06 5.27 -22.12
C HIS A 503 -24.18 6.28 -21.79
N ARG A 504 -23.92 7.57 -22.00
CA ARG A 504 -24.89 8.69 -21.99
C ARG A 504 -25.33 9.27 -20.64
N LEU A 505 -24.72 8.91 -19.52
CA LEU A 505 -24.91 9.69 -18.29
C LEU A 505 -24.00 10.93 -18.35
N GLY A 506 -24.57 12.12 -18.12
CA GLY A 506 -23.78 13.36 -18.09
C GLY A 506 -22.72 13.32 -16.98
N LYS A 507 -21.64 14.09 -17.12
CA LYS A 507 -20.60 14.18 -16.08
C LYS A 507 -21.20 14.74 -14.79
N ARG A 508 -21.24 13.92 -13.74
CA ARG A 508 -21.46 14.33 -12.35
C ARG A 508 -20.16 14.09 -11.58
N HIS A 509 -19.80 15.02 -10.70
CA HIS A 509 -18.67 14.87 -9.80
C HIS A 509 -19.19 14.77 -8.38
N TYR A 510 -18.79 13.72 -7.69
CA TYR A 510 -19.03 13.52 -6.27
C TYR A 510 -17.68 13.51 -5.56
N ASP A 511 -17.61 14.18 -4.42
CA ASP A 511 -16.49 14.03 -3.49
C ASP A 511 -16.56 12.64 -2.82
N ARG A 512 -15.46 12.21 -2.19
CA ARG A 512 -15.44 11.00 -1.36
C ARG A 512 -16.05 11.27 0.01
N TRP A 513 -16.92 10.37 0.48
CA TRP A 513 -17.64 10.55 1.74
C TRP A 513 -17.07 9.67 2.85
N VAL A 514 -16.54 8.49 2.48
CA VAL A 514 -15.98 7.52 3.42
C VAL A 514 -14.66 7.01 2.88
N ASP A 515 -13.61 7.07 3.70
CA ASP A 515 -12.35 6.40 3.40
C ASP A 515 -12.47 4.90 3.73
N VAL A 516 -12.25 4.06 2.72
CA VAL A 516 -12.33 2.59 2.82
C VAL A 516 -11.06 1.98 2.23
N PRO A 517 -10.39 1.03 2.91
CA PRO A 517 -9.25 0.34 2.34
C PRO A 517 -9.69 -0.49 1.13
N THR A 518 -8.83 -0.60 0.12
CA THR A 518 -9.11 -1.41 -1.06
C THR A 518 -8.14 -2.58 -1.21
N ALA A 519 -8.69 -3.71 -1.63
CA ALA A 519 -7.98 -4.91 -2.05
C ALA A 519 -7.83 -5.00 -3.58
N LEU A 520 -8.13 -3.94 -4.34
CA LEU A 520 -7.87 -3.88 -5.78
C LEU A 520 -6.54 -3.18 -6.07
N SER A 521 -6.08 -3.31 -7.31
CA SER A 521 -4.79 -2.82 -7.79
C SER A 521 -4.62 -1.30 -7.75
N ASP A 522 -5.67 -0.51 -7.54
CA ASP A 522 -5.54 0.93 -7.31
C ASP A 522 -5.07 1.28 -5.89
N GLY A 523 -5.23 0.36 -4.93
CA GLY A 523 -4.63 0.45 -3.59
C GLY A 523 -3.18 -0.02 -3.52
N ALA A 524 -2.61 -0.50 -4.62
CA ALA A 524 -1.21 -0.91 -4.71
C ALA A 524 -0.38 0.10 -5.51
N SER A 525 0.89 0.20 -5.15
CA SER A 525 1.95 0.88 -5.88
C SER A 525 2.33 0.14 -7.16
N ASN A 526 2.61 0.92 -8.22
CA ASN A 526 3.15 0.38 -9.47
C ASN A 526 4.66 0.09 -9.33
N VAL A 527 5.40 0.07 -10.45
CA VAL A 527 6.84 -0.22 -10.47
C VAL A 527 7.68 1.06 -10.55
N PHE A 528 8.46 1.30 -9.51
CA PHE A 528 9.56 2.27 -9.33
C PHE A 528 10.65 1.53 -8.53
N ALA A 529 11.90 1.98 -8.47
CA ALA A 529 13.01 1.12 -7.99
C ALA A 529 12.94 0.76 -6.49
N PRO A 530 13.03 -0.52 -6.03
CA PRO A 530 12.89 -1.82 -6.72
C PRO A 530 11.43 -2.28 -6.88
N GLY A 531 10.47 -1.62 -6.23
CA GLY A 531 9.04 -1.92 -6.21
C GLY A 531 8.57 -1.83 -4.75
N TRP A 532 7.26 -1.78 -4.49
CA TRP A 532 6.75 -1.92 -3.12
C TRP A 532 5.74 -3.05 -3.03
N ASP A 533 4.62 -2.94 -3.76
CA ASP A 533 3.64 -4.02 -3.80
C ASP A 533 4.04 -5.10 -4.79
N VAL A 534 4.56 -4.69 -5.93
CA VAL A 534 5.08 -5.55 -6.99
C VAL A 534 6.35 -4.96 -7.56
N THR A 535 7.10 -5.80 -8.26
CA THR A 535 8.19 -5.42 -9.14
C THR A 535 8.02 -6.07 -10.50
N TYR A 536 9.05 -6.04 -11.35
CA TYR A 536 9.04 -6.65 -12.67
C TYR A 536 10.17 -7.65 -12.88
N GLY A 537 9.80 -8.79 -13.45
CA GLY A 537 10.68 -9.87 -13.83
C GLY A 537 10.78 -9.96 -15.34
N ARG A 538 11.84 -10.61 -15.82
CA ARG A 538 12.03 -10.87 -17.26
C ARG A 538 13.02 -12.00 -17.45
N ASP A 539 12.65 -13.02 -18.21
CA ASP A 539 13.50 -14.20 -18.38
C ASP A 539 14.67 -13.94 -19.34
N SER A 540 14.48 -13.06 -20.34
CA SER A 540 15.54 -12.59 -21.23
C SER A 540 15.25 -11.18 -21.76
N VAL A 541 16.25 -10.49 -22.32
CA VAL A 541 16.07 -9.15 -22.94
C VAL A 541 15.08 -9.14 -24.12
N PHE A 542 14.67 -10.30 -24.62
CA PHE A 542 13.69 -10.45 -25.71
C PHE A 542 12.31 -10.93 -25.24
N SER A 543 12.17 -11.42 -24.00
CA SER A 543 10.86 -11.83 -23.47
C SER A 543 10.05 -10.60 -23.04
N ALA A 544 8.73 -10.68 -22.95
CA ALA A 544 7.96 -9.62 -22.32
C ALA A 544 8.30 -9.54 -20.82
N PRO A 545 8.40 -8.34 -20.23
CA PRO A 545 8.44 -8.19 -18.77
C PRO A 545 7.07 -8.50 -18.16
N TYR A 546 7.06 -8.91 -16.90
CA TYR A 546 5.85 -9.27 -16.16
C TYR A 546 5.94 -8.82 -14.70
N TYR A 547 4.79 -8.61 -14.05
CA TYR A 547 4.71 -8.33 -12.62
C TYR A 547 5.07 -9.58 -11.80
N HIS A 548 5.83 -9.38 -10.73
CA HIS A 548 6.10 -10.40 -9.71
C HIS A 548 6.60 -9.75 -8.41
N THR A 549 6.54 -10.45 -7.29
CA THR A 549 7.07 -9.97 -5.99
C THR A 549 8.51 -10.38 -5.72
N ALA A 550 9.07 -11.31 -6.51
CA ALA A 550 10.32 -11.96 -6.13
C ALA A 550 11.57 -11.05 -6.18
N GLY A 551 11.47 -9.88 -6.80
CA GLY A 551 12.55 -8.88 -6.82
C GLY A 551 12.45 -7.78 -5.77
N LEU A 552 11.38 -7.73 -4.97
CA LEU A 552 11.28 -6.82 -3.83
C LEU A 552 12.37 -7.13 -2.79
N GLY A 553 12.76 -6.18 -1.93
CA GLY A 553 13.76 -6.43 -0.88
C GLY A 553 13.27 -7.39 0.20
N SER A 554 14.11 -8.35 0.60
CA SER A 554 13.72 -9.49 1.45
C SER A 554 14.60 -9.52 2.71
N PRO A 555 14.05 -9.31 3.91
CA PRO A 555 12.63 -9.09 4.19
C PRO A 555 12.19 -7.67 3.79
N PHE A 556 10.90 -7.46 3.57
CA PHE A 556 10.37 -6.18 3.08
C PHE A 556 10.72 -4.99 3.98
N VAL A 557 10.88 -5.19 5.29
CA VAL A 557 11.25 -4.12 6.22
C VAL A 557 12.65 -3.55 5.96
N GLU A 558 13.55 -4.34 5.36
CA GLU A 558 14.87 -3.86 4.94
C GLU A 558 14.76 -2.91 3.74
N ASP A 559 13.84 -3.21 2.81
CA ASP A 559 13.52 -2.34 1.67
C ASP A 559 12.76 -1.08 2.15
N ALA A 560 11.90 -1.24 3.14
CA ALA A 560 11.11 -0.16 3.72
C ALA A 560 12.00 0.95 4.30
N LYS A 561 13.13 0.59 4.94
CA LYS A 561 14.15 1.55 5.37
C LYS A 561 14.64 2.43 4.22
N LEU A 562 14.95 1.83 3.07
CA LEU A 562 15.49 2.55 1.92
C LEU A 562 14.44 3.45 1.27
N CYS A 563 13.21 2.95 1.12
CA CYS A 563 12.09 3.71 0.57
C CYS A 563 11.70 4.89 1.47
N ALA A 564 11.65 4.66 2.78
CA ALA A 564 11.33 5.69 3.77
C ALA A 564 12.40 6.79 3.81
N ALA A 565 13.68 6.41 3.79
CA ALA A 565 14.78 7.36 3.73
C ALA A 565 14.86 8.13 2.40
N ALA A 566 14.24 7.60 1.33
CA ALA A 566 14.13 8.22 0.02
C ALA A 566 12.74 8.84 -0.17
N ASN A 567 12.38 9.75 0.74
CA ASN A 567 11.19 10.60 0.74
C ASN A 567 9.85 9.92 0.42
N GLY A 568 9.68 8.67 0.86
CA GLY A 568 8.43 7.94 0.69
C GLY A 568 8.10 7.72 -0.79
N MET A 569 9.03 7.08 -1.53
CA MET A 569 8.92 6.77 -2.97
C MET A 569 7.52 6.34 -3.43
N TRP A 570 6.77 5.68 -2.54
CA TRP A 570 5.41 5.20 -2.70
C TRP A 570 4.46 5.88 -1.73
N ALA A 571 4.07 7.10 -2.04
CA ALA A 571 3.40 7.99 -1.09
C ALA A 571 2.16 7.42 -0.38
N ALA A 572 1.42 6.53 -1.05
CA ALA A 572 0.23 5.89 -0.48
C ALA A 572 0.53 4.61 0.31
N ALA A 573 1.76 4.09 0.28
CA ALA A 573 2.09 2.77 0.83
C ALA A 573 3.35 2.77 1.72
N SER A 574 4.28 3.71 1.52
CA SER A 574 5.56 3.84 2.22
C SER A 574 5.62 5.16 2.98
N PRO A 575 5.78 5.14 4.32
CA PRO A 575 5.93 6.37 5.11
C PRO A 575 7.27 7.06 4.87
N ASP A 576 7.24 8.38 4.74
CA ASP A 576 8.41 9.22 4.51
C ASP A 576 9.15 9.49 5.83
N ALA A 577 10.32 8.88 5.98
CA ALA A 577 11.24 9.12 7.09
C ALA A 577 12.50 9.90 6.65
N SER A 578 12.49 10.58 5.50
CA SER A 578 13.66 11.32 5.00
C SER A 578 14.18 12.36 5.99
N ARG A 579 13.28 13.05 6.72
CA ARG A 579 13.68 14.03 7.76
C ARG A 579 14.45 13.38 8.92
N THR A 580 14.28 12.09 9.17
CA THR A 580 15.01 11.33 10.20
C THR A 580 16.52 11.23 9.92
N PHE A 581 16.94 11.35 8.66
CA PHE A 581 18.31 11.01 8.23
C PHE A 581 19.14 12.16 7.66
N ASN A 582 18.66 13.42 7.73
CA ASN A 582 19.34 14.62 7.21
C ASN A 582 19.98 14.43 5.81
N ARG A 583 19.16 14.15 4.80
CA ARG A 583 19.64 13.89 3.43
C ARG A 583 19.48 15.12 2.54
N ALA A 584 20.56 15.88 2.34
CA ALA A 584 20.55 17.11 1.55
C ALA A 584 20.03 16.98 0.11
N LYS A 585 20.12 15.78 -0.51
CA LYS A 585 19.66 15.52 -1.88
C LYS A 585 18.28 14.84 -1.96
N THR A 586 17.66 14.56 -0.82
CA THR A 586 16.38 13.86 -0.76
C THR A 586 15.52 14.53 0.31
N PRO A 587 14.95 15.71 -0.01
CA PRO A 587 14.10 16.43 0.91
C PRO A 587 12.83 15.63 1.21
N THR A 588 12.23 15.89 2.37
CA THR A 588 10.93 15.36 2.72
C THR A 588 9.89 15.75 1.68
N ALA A 589 9.07 14.78 1.29
CA ALA A 589 7.94 14.97 0.41
C ALA A 589 6.63 14.90 1.19
N ILE A 590 6.49 13.90 2.07
CA ILE A 590 5.34 13.73 2.96
C ILE A 590 5.77 14.11 4.38
N PRO A 591 5.27 15.22 4.94
CA PRO A 591 5.64 15.59 6.29
C PRO A 591 4.87 14.69 7.28
N LEU A 592 5.58 13.70 7.83
CA LEU A 592 5.14 12.94 9.00
C LEU A 592 5.34 13.78 10.26
N THR A 593 4.36 13.71 11.17
CA THR A 593 4.43 14.42 12.45
C THR A 593 5.54 13.85 13.33
N ASP A 594 5.99 14.65 14.29
CA ASP A 594 7.02 14.20 15.25
C ASP A 594 6.55 12.97 16.03
N GLU A 595 5.26 12.87 16.32
CA GLU A 595 4.69 11.70 16.97
C GLU A 595 4.68 10.47 16.05
N GLU A 596 4.46 10.65 14.74
CA GLU A 596 4.50 9.57 13.74
C GLU A 596 5.93 9.06 13.50
N LEU A 597 6.93 9.96 13.56
CA LEU A 597 8.36 9.61 13.44
C LEU A 597 9.03 9.23 14.76
N GLY A 598 8.35 9.46 15.89
CA GLY A 598 8.84 9.16 17.22
C GLY A 598 9.56 10.34 17.87
N LEU A 599 9.37 10.46 19.19
CA LEU A 599 10.03 11.44 20.05
C LEU A 599 11.09 10.73 20.88
N HIS A 600 12.34 11.10 20.66
CA HIS A 600 13.47 10.63 21.47
C HIS A 600 13.29 11.10 22.92
N PRO A 601 13.67 10.32 23.96
CA PRO A 601 13.52 10.72 25.36
C PRO A 601 14.22 12.02 25.74
N GLU A 602 15.27 12.40 25.03
CA GLU A 602 16.00 13.67 25.22
C GLU A 602 15.43 14.83 24.37
N SER A 603 14.42 14.58 23.55
CA SER A 603 13.74 15.62 22.78
C SER A 603 12.95 16.53 23.71
N PRO A 604 12.92 17.87 23.47
CA PRO A 604 12.05 18.78 24.21
C PRO A 604 10.57 18.39 24.22
N GLY A 605 10.12 17.64 23.20
CA GLY A 605 8.74 17.15 23.11
C GLY A 605 8.42 15.89 23.91
N ALA A 606 9.42 15.22 24.48
CA ALA A 606 9.19 14.05 25.31
C ALA A 606 8.67 14.46 26.70
N ILE A 607 7.37 14.27 26.95
CA ILE A 607 6.75 14.55 28.25
C ILE A 607 7.38 13.63 29.31
N ASN A 608 8.02 14.19 30.34
CA ASN A 608 8.68 13.45 31.43
C ASN A 608 9.68 12.37 30.95
N GLY A 609 10.34 12.59 29.80
CA GLY A 609 11.25 11.60 29.22
C GLY A 609 10.57 10.33 28.73
N GLN A 610 9.25 10.35 28.48
CA GLN A 610 8.55 9.21 27.90
C GLN A 610 9.03 8.92 26.48
N THR A 611 9.34 7.66 26.25
CA THR A 611 9.69 7.15 24.92
C THR A 611 8.46 7.10 24.04
N VAL A 612 8.50 7.78 22.90
CA VAL A 612 7.48 7.64 21.84
C VAL A 612 8.17 7.07 20.61
N LEU A 613 7.92 5.81 20.30
CA LEU A 613 8.50 5.18 19.12
C LEU A 613 7.87 5.73 17.84
N GLY A 614 8.70 5.88 16.82
CA GLY A 614 8.26 6.14 15.45
C GLY A 614 7.65 4.92 14.82
N TRP A 615 7.01 5.11 13.67
CA TRP A 615 6.38 4.02 12.93
C TRP A 615 7.38 2.91 12.54
N ASP A 616 8.63 3.29 12.36
CA ASP A 616 9.76 2.45 12.01
C ASP A 616 10.58 1.96 13.22
N GLY A 617 10.18 2.32 14.43
CA GLY A 617 10.89 2.04 15.68
C GLY A 617 12.10 2.94 15.95
N GLU A 618 12.38 3.91 15.07
CA GLU A 618 13.37 4.96 15.23
C GLU A 618 12.74 6.21 15.91
N TYR A 619 13.50 7.30 15.96
CA TYR A 619 13.03 8.61 16.42
C TYR A 619 13.34 9.68 15.38
N GLY A 620 12.44 10.64 15.23
CA GLY A 620 12.63 11.81 14.39
C GLY A 620 13.83 12.68 14.84
N PRO A 621 14.19 13.67 14.01
CA PRO A 621 15.19 14.65 14.39
C PRO A 621 14.63 15.60 15.45
N PHE A 622 15.49 16.14 16.31
CA PHE A 622 15.09 17.14 17.31
C PHE A 622 16.22 18.12 17.61
N LEU A 623 15.85 19.32 18.07
CA LEU A 623 16.78 20.39 18.43
C LEU A 623 17.32 20.19 19.85
N VAL A 624 18.63 20.36 20.00
CA VAL A 624 19.34 20.35 21.29
C VAL A 624 20.33 21.50 21.36
N GLU A 625 20.68 21.90 22.58
CA GLU A 625 21.75 22.86 22.82
C GLU A 625 22.93 22.14 23.44
N ALA A 626 24.11 22.33 22.87
CA ALA A 626 25.37 21.89 23.46
C ALA A 626 26.46 22.91 23.17
N GLU A 627 27.28 23.19 24.18
CA GLU A 627 28.47 24.07 24.05
C GLU A 627 28.18 25.47 23.48
N GLY A 628 26.97 26.01 23.72
CA GLY A 628 26.56 27.33 23.23
C GLY A 628 26.10 27.36 21.77
N ALA A 629 26.01 26.21 21.10
CA ALA A 629 25.47 26.07 19.75
C ALA A 629 24.11 25.34 19.77
N VAL A 630 23.30 25.62 18.75
CA VAL A 630 22.09 24.84 18.44
C VAL A 630 22.50 23.71 17.50
N LEU A 631 22.17 22.48 17.89
CA LEU A 631 22.40 21.29 17.10
C LEU A 631 21.08 20.58 16.81
N VAL A 632 21.07 19.80 15.73
CA VAL A 632 20.00 18.84 15.47
C VAL A 632 20.55 17.44 15.71
N ASN A 633 19.90 16.70 16.60
CA ASN A 633 20.15 15.29 16.84
C ASN A 633 19.22 14.46 15.94
N TYR A 634 19.75 13.48 15.21
CA TYR A 634 19.02 12.69 14.23
C TYR A 634 19.58 11.26 14.10
N SER A 635 18.84 10.34 13.46
CA SER A 635 19.29 8.94 13.34
C SER A 635 20.34 8.76 12.26
N ASP A 636 21.33 7.93 12.56
CA ASP A 636 22.30 7.47 11.58
C ASP A 636 21.67 6.40 10.67
N ILE A 637 21.51 6.71 9.39
CA ILE A 637 20.98 5.78 8.40
C ILE A 637 21.84 4.51 8.24
N MET A 638 23.14 4.59 8.54
CA MET A 638 24.04 3.44 8.54
C MET A 638 23.71 2.47 9.67
N ARG A 639 23.07 2.92 10.75
CA ARG A 639 22.78 2.10 11.93
C ARG A 639 21.30 1.93 12.25
N ALA A 640 20.41 2.62 11.54
CA ALA A 640 18.99 2.35 11.56
C ALA A 640 18.71 0.91 11.09
N ASP A 641 17.91 0.16 11.85
CA ASP A 641 17.69 -1.26 11.60
C ASP A 641 16.23 -1.69 11.79
N TYR A 642 15.48 -1.63 10.70
CA TYR A 642 14.06 -1.97 10.70
C TYR A 642 13.83 -3.48 10.88
N VAL A 643 14.81 -4.34 10.58
CA VAL A 643 14.72 -5.78 10.87
C VAL A 643 14.78 -6.00 12.37
N SER A 644 15.75 -5.42 13.07
CA SER A 644 15.82 -5.46 14.54
C SER A 644 14.58 -4.85 15.19
N ASN A 645 14.09 -3.71 14.68
CA ASN A 645 12.89 -3.07 15.20
C ASN A 645 11.65 -3.96 15.01
N ALA A 646 11.50 -4.61 13.84
CA ALA A 646 10.39 -5.52 13.57
C ALA A 646 10.46 -6.81 14.42
N LEU A 647 11.64 -7.43 14.57
CA LEU A 647 11.83 -8.61 15.44
C LEU A 647 11.52 -8.30 16.91
N SER A 648 11.71 -7.04 17.32
CA SER A 648 11.49 -6.57 18.69
C SER A 648 10.11 -5.92 18.89
N ASN A 649 9.18 -6.03 17.94
CA ASN A 649 7.86 -5.40 17.99
C ASN A 649 7.90 -3.88 18.28
N ARG A 650 8.89 -3.18 17.72
CA ARG A 650 9.09 -1.73 17.88
C ARG A 650 8.48 -0.89 16.75
N LEU A 651 8.06 -1.50 15.65
CA LEU A 651 7.31 -0.80 14.61
C LEU A 651 5.95 -0.37 15.15
N VAL A 652 5.46 0.80 14.76
CA VAL A 652 4.21 1.38 15.25
C VAL A 652 3.33 1.77 14.06
N PHE A 653 2.07 1.34 14.05
CA PHE A 653 1.21 1.51 12.88
C PHE A 653 -0.04 2.36 13.13
N ASP A 654 -0.50 2.43 14.38
CA ASP A 654 -1.77 3.06 14.78
C ASP A 654 -1.86 4.53 14.33
N LYS A 655 -0.78 5.32 14.52
CA LYS A 655 -0.76 6.75 14.15
C LYS A 655 -0.89 6.97 12.65
N LEU A 656 -0.20 6.18 11.83
CA LEU A 656 -0.25 6.33 10.37
C LEU A 656 -1.61 5.92 9.81
N ARG A 657 -2.27 4.91 10.41
CA ARG A 657 -3.62 4.49 10.03
C ARG A 657 -4.70 5.50 10.37
N ALA A 658 -4.43 6.46 11.25
CA ALA A 658 -5.34 7.57 11.51
C ALA A 658 -5.29 8.65 10.42
N VAL A 659 -4.34 8.57 9.47
CA VAL A 659 -4.18 9.55 8.39
C VAL A 659 -5.04 9.14 7.18
N GLY A 660 -6.13 9.87 6.97
CA GLY A 660 -6.99 9.75 5.79
C GLY A 660 -6.50 10.59 4.60
N GLY A 661 -7.08 10.35 3.42
CA GLY A 661 -6.71 11.03 2.17
C GLY A 661 -6.79 12.56 2.28
N THR A 662 -7.81 13.10 2.94
CA THR A 662 -7.99 14.56 3.13
C THR A 662 -6.85 15.18 3.96
N GLU A 663 -6.47 14.52 5.05
CA GLU A 663 -5.37 14.99 5.91
C GLU A 663 -4.04 14.92 5.16
N MET A 664 -3.76 13.82 4.45
CA MET A 664 -2.55 13.67 3.64
C MET A 664 -2.42 14.77 2.57
N GLN A 665 -3.50 15.04 1.82
CA GLN A 665 -3.51 16.08 0.80
C GLN A 665 -3.33 17.48 1.41
N SER A 666 -3.91 17.73 2.57
CA SER A 666 -3.77 19.02 3.29
C SER A 666 -2.32 19.25 3.72
N ARG A 667 -1.65 18.22 4.25
CA ARG A 667 -0.23 18.26 4.61
C ARG A 667 0.66 18.57 3.40
N LEU A 668 0.48 17.83 2.31
CA LEU A 668 1.26 18.02 1.07
C LEU A 668 1.06 19.41 0.45
N HIS A 669 -0.17 19.91 0.48
CA HIS A 669 -0.51 21.24 -0.02
C HIS A 669 0.10 22.35 0.83
N ALA A 670 -0.09 22.28 2.15
CA ALA A 670 0.48 23.24 3.10
C ALA A 670 2.01 23.27 2.99
N PHE A 671 2.64 22.10 2.87
CA PHE A 671 4.10 22.02 2.76
C PHE A 671 4.61 22.65 1.46
N ALA A 672 3.95 22.40 0.33
CA ALA A 672 4.29 23.07 -0.94
C ALA A 672 4.21 24.60 -0.83
N ILE A 673 3.16 25.15 -0.22
CA ILE A 673 3.02 26.60 0.01
C ILE A 673 4.14 27.13 0.90
N ILE A 674 4.51 26.39 1.95
CA ILE A 674 5.58 26.78 2.86
C ILE A 674 6.94 26.82 2.16
N ILE A 675 7.22 25.84 1.30
CA ILE A 675 8.44 25.84 0.48
C ILE A 675 8.44 27.01 -0.51
N GLU A 676 7.34 27.28 -1.22
CA GLU A 676 7.24 28.48 -2.08
C GLU A 676 7.44 29.79 -1.30
N LYS A 677 7.02 29.84 -0.04
CA LYS A 677 7.24 31.00 0.82
C LYS A 677 8.71 31.20 1.20
N LEU A 678 9.47 30.11 1.33
CA LEU A 678 10.89 30.11 1.68
C LEU A 678 11.79 30.34 0.46
N ASP A 679 11.56 29.58 -0.60
CA ASP A 679 12.42 29.48 -1.78
C ASP A 679 11.96 30.40 -2.94
N GLY A 680 10.76 30.97 -2.83
CA GLY A 680 10.16 31.87 -3.81
C GLY A 680 9.09 31.21 -4.69
N PRO A 681 8.36 32.01 -5.49
CA PRO A 681 7.23 31.54 -6.29
C PRO A 681 7.60 30.41 -7.26
N GLY A 682 6.83 29.31 -7.25
CA GLY A 682 7.05 28.16 -8.12
C GLY A 682 8.16 27.21 -7.68
N ALA A 683 8.75 27.42 -6.50
CA ALA A 683 9.69 26.47 -5.91
C ALA A 683 9.03 25.12 -5.67
N LYS A 684 9.80 24.04 -5.85
CA LYS A 684 9.32 22.67 -5.71
C LYS A 684 9.87 22.06 -4.42
N VAL A 685 9.01 21.38 -3.67
CA VAL A 685 9.42 20.64 -2.45
C VAL A 685 10.56 19.67 -2.75
N SER A 686 10.52 18.97 -3.89
CA SER A 686 11.56 18.05 -4.36
C SER A 686 12.95 18.67 -4.57
N GLN A 687 13.05 20.00 -4.59
CA GLN A 687 14.27 20.75 -4.85
C GLN A 687 14.71 21.61 -3.64
N SER A 688 13.92 21.64 -2.57
CA SER A 688 14.23 22.47 -1.41
C SER A 688 15.46 21.93 -0.68
N SER A 689 16.34 22.84 -0.24
CA SER A 689 17.49 22.52 0.60
C SER A 689 17.18 22.59 2.10
N HIS A 690 15.98 23.03 2.47
CA HIS A 690 15.58 23.21 3.86
C HIS A 690 15.31 21.86 4.54
N TRP A 691 15.99 21.60 5.67
CA TRP A 691 15.75 20.39 6.43
C TRP A 691 14.60 20.60 7.43
N LEU A 692 13.48 19.90 7.22
CA LEU A 692 12.33 19.91 8.14
C LEU A 692 12.66 19.10 9.41
N VAL A 693 12.86 19.79 10.53
CA VAL A 693 13.27 19.18 11.82
C VAL A 693 12.08 18.95 12.74
N VAL A 694 11.06 19.81 12.71
CA VAL A 694 9.83 19.67 13.51
C VAL A 694 8.63 19.85 12.59
N PHE A 695 7.68 18.92 12.67
CA PHE A 695 6.39 19.05 12.00
C PHE A 695 5.28 18.56 12.92
N ARG A 696 4.30 19.43 13.18
CA ARG A 696 3.17 19.11 14.07
C ARG A 696 1.84 19.56 13.49
N SER A 697 0.83 18.73 13.70
CA SER A 697 -0.56 19.11 13.51
C SER A 697 -1.08 19.79 14.78
N VAL A 698 -1.57 21.01 14.64
CA VAL A 698 -2.03 21.86 15.74
C VAL A 698 -3.54 21.96 15.68
N LYS A 699 -4.22 21.33 16.65
CA LYS A 699 -5.70 21.34 16.72
C LYS A 699 -6.27 22.71 17.06
N SER A 700 -5.51 23.49 17.83
CA SER A 700 -5.88 24.83 18.29
C SER A 700 -4.61 25.65 18.47
N TRP A 701 -4.51 26.80 17.80
CA TRP A 701 -3.36 27.71 17.97
C TRP A 701 -3.22 28.24 19.39
N ALA A 702 -4.33 28.37 20.12
CA ALA A 702 -4.34 28.80 21.52
C ALA A 702 -3.69 27.77 22.47
N ASP A 703 -3.61 26.51 22.06
CA ASP A 703 -3.02 25.43 22.85
C ASP A 703 -1.55 25.16 22.47
N LEU A 704 -1.01 25.86 21.47
CA LEU A 704 0.35 25.65 21.01
C LEU A 704 1.35 26.16 22.05
N LYS A 705 2.25 25.28 22.47
CA LYS A 705 3.35 25.60 23.38
C LYS A 705 4.67 25.32 22.70
N PHE A 706 5.42 26.37 22.37
CA PHE A 706 6.69 26.22 21.65
C PHE A 706 7.76 25.48 22.48
N GLU A 707 7.71 25.60 23.80
CA GLU A 707 8.55 24.88 24.76
C GLU A 707 8.45 23.35 24.66
N ALA A 708 7.39 22.84 24.03
CA ALA A 708 7.22 21.41 23.79
C ALA A 708 8.03 20.89 22.58
N PHE A 709 8.86 21.70 21.91
CA PHE A 709 9.65 21.26 20.75
C PHE A 709 10.84 22.16 20.40
N LEU A 710 10.92 23.37 20.96
CA LEU A 710 12.10 24.22 20.87
C LEU A 710 12.81 24.27 22.25
N PRO A 711 14.15 24.15 22.28
CA PRO A 711 14.95 24.49 23.44
C PRO A 711 14.69 25.91 23.97
N LEU A 712 14.81 26.09 25.29
CA LEU A 712 14.48 27.36 25.97
C LEU A 712 15.27 28.57 25.43
N SER A 713 16.55 28.40 25.06
CA SER A 713 17.33 29.54 24.55
C SER A 713 16.87 29.99 23.17
N ILE A 714 16.31 29.07 22.38
CA ILE A 714 15.70 29.38 21.09
C ILE A 714 14.38 30.11 21.33
N LEU A 715 13.55 29.64 22.27
CA LEU A 715 12.27 30.29 22.60
C LEU A 715 12.42 31.75 23.00
N ASP A 716 13.48 32.10 23.74
CA ASP A 716 13.75 33.48 24.13
C ASP A 716 13.83 34.43 22.92
N GLN A 717 14.24 33.92 21.75
CA GLN A 717 14.30 34.67 20.49
C GLN A 717 12.93 34.86 19.85
N TYR A 718 11.95 34.01 20.17
CA TYR A 718 10.63 33.95 19.55
C TYR A 718 9.47 34.41 20.45
N LYS A 719 9.74 34.85 21.70
CA LYS A 719 8.72 35.30 22.66
C LYS A 719 7.68 36.28 22.11
N SER A 720 8.10 37.27 21.30
CA SER A 720 7.17 38.25 20.72
C SER A 720 6.22 37.64 19.68
N SER A 721 6.68 36.59 19.00
CA SER A 721 5.93 35.88 17.97
C SER A 721 5.02 34.81 18.57
N GLU A 722 5.41 34.18 19.68
CA GLU A 722 4.54 33.31 20.49
C GLU A 722 3.25 34.04 20.90
N ILE A 723 3.36 35.29 21.36
CA ILE A 723 2.21 36.13 21.70
C ILE A 723 1.31 36.40 20.47
N ARG A 724 1.87 36.51 19.27
CA ARG A 724 1.10 36.71 18.03
C ARG A 724 0.33 35.44 17.64
N VAL A 725 0.92 34.27 17.81
CA VAL A 725 0.27 32.99 17.51
C VAL A 725 -0.86 32.70 18.48
N ASN A 726 -0.71 33.07 19.75
CA ASN A 726 -1.81 32.97 20.73
C ASN A 726 -3.04 33.83 20.39
N ASN A 727 -2.90 34.81 19.48
CA ASN A 727 -4.01 35.61 18.97
C ASN A 727 -4.65 35.01 17.70
N MET A 728 -4.11 33.91 17.18
CA MET A 728 -4.72 33.15 16.10
C MET A 728 -5.80 32.22 16.68
N SER A 729 -6.93 32.14 15.98
CA SER A 729 -7.97 31.15 16.23
C SER A 729 -7.90 30.06 15.18
N GLY A 730 -8.25 28.83 15.52
CA GLY A 730 -8.33 27.74 14.55
C GLY A 730 -7.23 26.70 14.66
N SER A 731 -7.04 25.94 13.59
CA SER A 731 -6.12 24.80 13.51
C SER A 731 -5.15 24.92 12.34
N GLY A 732 -4.11 24.09 12.30
CA GLY A 732 -3.25 23.97 11.13
C GLY A 732 -1.96 23.23 11.39
N TYR A 733 -0.89 23.66 10.72
CA TYR A 733 0.39 22.97 10.73
C TYR A 733 1.54 23.89 11.12
N LEU A 734 2.43 23.37 11.96
CA LEU A 734 3.68 24.00 12.32
C LEU A 734 4.84 23.30 11.62
N PHE A 735 5.76 24.10 11.08
CA PHE A 735 6.98 23.66 10.42
C PHE A 735 8.19 24.36 11.07
N VAL A 736 9.21 23.60 11.45
CA VAL A 736 10.50 24.16 11.85
C VAL A 736 11.60 23.56 10.98
N PHE A 737 12.32 24.44 10.28
CA PHE A 737 13.43 24.06 9.42
C PHE A 737 14.76 24.45 10.05
N ALA A 738 15.81 23.69 9.73
CA ALA A 738 17.19 24.01 10.07
C ALA A 738 18.05 24.06 8.80
N ASP A 739 18.92 25.08 8.70
CA ASP A 739 19.77 25.33 7.55
C ASP A 739 21.26 25.46 7.91
N GLY A 740 22.13 25.22 6.90
CA GLY A 740 23.57 25.41 6.99
C GLY A 740 24.24 24.49 8.02
N ALA A 741 24.08 23.18 7.80
CA ALA A 741 24.61 22.14 8.67
C ALA A 741 26.13 21.98 8.51
N ALA A 742 26.86 21.92 9.63
CA ALA A 742 28.28 21.54 9.67
C ALA A 742 28.48 20.04 9.35
N SER A 743 29.70 19.52 9.44
CA SER A 743 29.92 18.07 9.39
C SER A 743 29.28 17.38 10.60
N PRO A 744 28.58 16.25 10.41
CA PRO A 744 27.94 15.54 11.51
C PRO A 744 28.98 14.95 12.47
N GLN A 745 28.60 14.88 13.74
CA GLN A 745 29.39 14.33 14.84
C GLN A 745 28.61 13.17 15.49
N HIS A 746 29.34 12.16 15.98
CA HIS A 746 28.72 11.03 16.69
C HIS A 746 28.30 11.42 18.10
N THR A 747 27.17 10.87 18.55
CA THR A 747 26.76 10.97 19.96
C THR A 747 27.26 9.77 20.77
N ASN A 748 26.94 9.74 22.06
CA ASN A 748 27.17 8.56 22.90
C ASN A 748 26.29 7.36 22.51
N ASP A 749 25.14 7.61 21.87
CA ASP A 749 24.37 6.57 21.19
C ASP A 749 24.95 6.39 19.78
N PRO A 750 25.51 5.21 19.44
CA PRO A 750 26.06 4.97 18.12
C PRO A 750 25.02 5.10 17.02
N LYS A 751 23.71 4.96 17.31
CA LYS A 751 22.62 5.12 16.33
C LYS A 751 22.28 6.58 16.02
N ARG A 752 22.88 7.54 16.71
CA ARG A 752 22.54 8.96 16.60
C ARG A 752 23.74 9.80 16.19
N LEU A 753 23.45 10.81 15.38
CA LEU A 753 24.37 11.86 14.97
C LEU A 753 23.84 13.21 15.46
N MET A 754 24.74 14.17 15.60
CA MET A 754 24.41 15.57 15.84
C MET A 754 25.11 16.45 14.83
N VAL A 755 24.45 17.52 14.43
CA VAL A 755 25.04 18.50 13.53
C VAL A 755 24.66 19.91 13.97
N ALA A 756 25.65 20.80 14.05
CA ALA A 756 25.42 22.21 14.30
C ALA A 756 24.75 22.86 13.09
N VAL A 757 23.81 23.76 13.33
CA VAL A 757 23.04 24.46 12.30
C VAL A 757 23.18 25.97 12.44
N SER A 758 23.09 26.67 11.32
CA SER A 758 23.33 28.12 11.24
C SER A 758 22.05 28.96 11.40
N GLU A 759 20.91 28.42 11.01
CA GLU A 759 19.63 29.13 11.04
C GLU A 759 18.49 28.16 11.37
N ILE A 760 17.54 28.63 12.17
CA ILE A 760 16.26 27.96 12.45
C ILE A 760 15.13 28.84 11.91
N LYS A 761 14.21 28.25 11.14
CA LYS A 761 13.06 28.95 10.57
C LYS A 761 11.78 28.31 11.05
N VAL A 762 10.91 29.09 11.69
CA VAL A 762 9.62 28.62 12.20
C VAL A 762 8.50 29.20 11.34
N LEU A 763 7.65 28.33 10.78
CA LEU A 763 6.53 28.72 9.94
C LEU A 763 5.25 28.01 10.34
N ILE A 764 4.14 28.69 10.14
CA ILE A 764 2.79 28.21 10.41
C ILE A 764 1.99 28.28 9.12
N TRP A 765 1.20 27.24 8.87
CA TRP A 765 0.11 27.28 7.89
C TRP A 765 -1.22 27.09 8.61
N ASP A 766 -2.07 28.10 8.54
CA ASP A 766 -3.39 28.11 9.16
C ASP A 766 -4.43 27.47 8.22
N ARG A 767 -5.09 26.40 8.69
CA ARG A 767 -6.01 25.60 7.88
C ARG A 767 -7.30 26.36 7.55
N ASP A 768 -7.75 27.21 8.46
CA ASP A 768 -9.05 27.88 8.36
C ASP A 768 -8.99 29.08 7.41
N THR A 769 -7.85 29.78 7.39
CA THR A 769 -7.62 30.98 6.56
C THR A 769 -6.74 30.71 5.34
N GLY A 770 -6.05 29.57 5.28
CA GLY A 770 -5.06 29.25 4.26
C GLY A 770 -3.79 30.11 4.29
N LYS A 771 -3.61 30.92 5.35
CA LYS A 771 -2.50 31.87 5.45
C LYS A 771 -1.24 31.21 5.99
N THR A 772 -0.10 31.67 5.48
CA THR A 772 1.21 31.35 6.05
C THR A 772 1.72 32.49 6.93
N VAL A 773 2.29 32.13 8.09
CA VAL A 773 2.95 33.06 9.00
C VAL A 773 4.38 32.59 9.19
N LYS A 774 5.35 33.43 8.84
CA LYS A 774 6.74 33.26 9.28
C LYS A 774 6.84 33.84 10.68
N VAL A 775 7.21 33.02 11.65
CA VAL A 775 7.43 33.43 13.03
C VAL A 775 8.80 34.09 13.06
N GLU A 776 8.84 35.41 13.26
CA GLU A 776 10.10 36.17 13.26
C GLU A 776 10.80 36.05 14.62
N GLY A 777 12.09 35.76 14.59
CA GLY A 777 13.00 35.81 15.74
C GLY A 777 13.91 37.03 15.67
N VAL A 778 14.53 37.40 16.79
CA VAL A 778 15.46 38.56 16.86
C VAL A 778 16.90 38.12 16.49
N HIS A 779 17.21 38.00 15.19
CA HIS A 779 18.53 37.92 14.53
C HIS A 779 19.52 36.73 14.76
N GLU A 780 20.50 36.68 13.83
CA GLU A 780 21.44 35.63 13.38
C GLU A 780 22.41 35.06 14.43
N TYR A 781 22.64 33.74 14.39
CA TYR A 781 23.69 33.08 15.15
C TYR A 781 25.07 33.45 14.59
N HIS A 782 25.87 34.19 15.37
CA HIS A 782 27.26 34.47 15.03
C HIS A 782 28.10 33.19 15.15
N GLN A 783 28.90 32.92 14.10
CA GLN A 783 29.82 31.79 13.96
C GLN A 783 30.85 31.68 15.09
#